data_AF-A0A8N1S4P3-F1
#
_entry.id   AF-A0A8N1S4P3-F1
#
_cell.length_a   1.000
_cell.length_b   1.000
_cell.length_c   1.000
_cell.angle_alpha   90.00
_cell.angle_beta   90.00
_cell.angle_gamma   90.00
#
_symmetry.space_group_name_H-M   'P 1'
#
loop_
_entity.id
_entity.type
_entity.pdbx_description
1 polymer ?
#
loop_
_entity_poly.entity_id
_entity_poly.type
_entity_poly.pdbx_seq_one_letter_code
_entity_poly.pdbx_strand_id
1 'polypeptide(L)'
;MIVRNVIAIIFFAITGTAFVQRSTTKRSKSPTEVLDFSHKLNNEDALLRVSDFGVVRRSLNPMLFGHIYSSVHLTDNLREIIPKSKVEKKKNKVIEKLKLSVTFRDNIFYIFSYLLHGREDGLTEEQYMSLQTLYEFLKKKMVYMYNLLPVLSKLDNLDKNQQTRIILLSMMKNLPSYLQCTAKYLANEIELKRIDLNMLLKPTAFETFNYLANIDSDMILKSKVKNDEEMIGFNKYSNITQKAVGPVFVKLLYNLHANKQPLSQELFGLILINLPNPSDDPILEENIKYLYELTKNNMIDDKSWNLIGKDPNTDDAYSLVFSVLTKILHSNVQMIVKDAAAYVYHHLKIVVVPSHITPNLKYMHRLIEKDIDIAMLLSAIIPQEFSPDAIRMKDHLLTYLRNYRREDLDAILKGFNKFAYSDPLNLLLAFLTRLANRIPNLPNSNLQMLRQSITALLPALIVKKYARFFTPFVSPEVDVLILLDSLKTPEMDPVMGSTIDSIKFELIAQPKISVLLSTLMPTEKDKCLIPKQCLLNTFQHIQRLQSNIPLTLITKIQNIAYRLKTNSPMLIPSQSFSSKPVDVNVFVDRKNPVAVAIDNMFPNNMISNFNKFPYVTWNINMEHGKIGPTMQVDSQPTEWETGLPVDINPAEIKVSPIITTDKAHVTKPQPYHYTISKKQSTFEDNPEIEHTPEMVLPKEISYPIMNEEIEIQTSSPEKTPTKIYSQKKPNVPYIESDFSERVKDKTSNENVSSAIVLPPLIKTDKPIKVQISNNGVPVVTTDDHNTAEPGFELPEISELLKPPEIDDLLKDADSPIVSQVLQPLSAIFGKNYVKKILKGTDTKLYSTNIALLAAILKKAMIYPEVAKNPQLMNLIQKYIATIEYVSPTILLPIVVSSMKLVSDIVYSTFNPNDLTNSRITENPPEKTSIDTITIPLVNPKLLLQSVNPSNPYADLLPTLKEGDVFAVTIRPLKKIFTTSKIVEILGPDFQPFIYPNKGALLITLLHKLRKSKTIQLNPKLKSIIDIYINAIEVPSMNIHVSEDNLVKMMSETTGQWQPELTSLMSALPIPDSDNEITMTEKLEQFLADPTLLDKLHIAKPPLTMTRGDLLRKIILTALSGKIHLERQVLRALQYYKNKIEFTEMGALPIMWMWVEMYVVKAEVQLGDMIQETINFNELTHREKLAYNDLITYLAQNPNLLQDNEDFDFEKYKTQGEFVRGLFKHLLKKPQVNNKIKRNIQMILPRVTLTGVGAIRMPNFSGFKK
;
A
#
# COMPACT_ATOMS: atom_id res chain seq x y z
N MET A 1 -25.25 -3.32 9.48
CA MET A 1 -24.99 -2.95 8.06
C MET A 1 -25.58 -1.56 7.84
N ILE A 2 -24.77 -0.55 7.52
CA ILE A 2 -25.26 0.85 7.43
C ILE A 2 -25.44 1.23 5.95
N VAL A 3 -26.69 1.46 5.55
CA VAL A 3 -27.07 1.84 4.17
C VAL A 3 -27.39 3.33 4.11
N ARG A 4 -26.55 4.13 3.44
CA ARG A 4 -26.88 5.51 3.06
C ARG A 4 -27.28 5.56 1.59
N ASN A 5 -28.57 5.71 1.32
CA ASN A 5 -29.07 5.97 -0.03
C ASN A 5 -28.97 7.47 -0.34
N VAL A 6 -28.33 7.82 -1.45
CA VAL A 6 -28.39 9.16 -2.03
C VAL A 6 -29.46 9.17 -3.12
N ILE A 7 -30.52 9.96 -2.93
CA ILE A 7 -31.57 10.18 -3.94
C ILE A 7 -31.43 11.62 -4.41
N ALA A 8 -31.01 11.80 -5.67
CA ALA A 8 -30.91 13.10 -6.32
C ALA A 8 -32.07 13.29 -7.30
N ILE A 9 -33.00 14.19 -6.97
CA ILE A 9 -34.10 14.61 -7.87
C ILE A 9 -33.99 16.12 -8.04
N ILE A 10 -33.80 16.56 -9.29
CA ILE A 10 -33.69 17.97 -9.64
C ILE A 10 -35.08 18.50 -10.01
N PHE A 11 -35.52 19.59 -9.39
CA PHE A 11 -36.69 20.37 -9.80
C PHE A 11 -36.32 21.85 -9.95
N PHE A 12 -36.70 22.45 -11.07
CA PHE A 12 -36.55 23.88 -11.33
C PHE A 12 -37.78 24.64 -10.84
N ALA A 13 -37.57 25.74 -10.11
CA ALA A 13 -38.60 26.72 -9.78
C ALA A 13 -38.02 28.13 -9.91
N ILE A 14 -38.74 29.04 -10.57
CA ILE A 14 -38.27 30.39 -10.89
C ILE A 14 -39.02 31.41 -10.04
N THR A 15 -38.29 32.20 -9.25
CA THR A 15 -38.71 33.51 -8.74
C THR A 15 -37.49 34.40 -8.51
N GLY A 16 -37.58 35.69 -8.82
CA GLY A 16 -36.52 36.64 -8.49
C GLY A 16 -36.97 38.11 -8.56
N THR A 17 -36.60 38.87 -7.54
CA THR A 17 -36.57 40.35 -7.42
C THR A 17 -35.62 40.64 -6.24
N ALA A 18 -34.45 41.24 -6.43
CA ALA A 18 -34.18 42.66 -6.69
C ALA A 18 -34.34 43.56 -5.45
N PHE A 19 -33.24 44.18 -4.99
CA PHE A 19 -33.22 45.52 -4.37
C PHE A 19 -31.82 46.17 -4.47
N VAL A 20 -31.75 47.49 -4.27
CA VAL A 20 -30.57 48.35 -4.59
C VAL A 20 -30.33 49.41 -3.50
N GLN A 21 -29.07 49.65 -3.11
CA GLN A 21 -28.61 50.97 -2.64
C GLN A 21 -27.08 51.20 -2.82
N ARG A 22 -26.56 52.35 -2.36
CA ARG A 22 -25.67 53.18 -3.22
C ARG A 22 -24.78 54.20 -2.47
N SER A 23 -23.52 53.86 -2.14
CA SER A 23 -22.48 54.83 -1.71
C SER A 23 -21.05 54.26 -1.88
N THR A 24 -20.04 54.74 -2.64
CA THR A 24 -19.62 56.00 -3.31
C THR A 24 -18.60 56.89 -2.57
N THR A 25 -17.59 57.40 -3.31
CA THR A 25 -16.45 58.32 -2.97
C THR A 25 -15.16 57.63 -2.48
N LYS A 26 -13.91 58.00 -2.86
CA LYS A 26 -13.30 58.90 -3.91
C LYS A 26 -12.09 58.09 -4.49
N ARG A 27 -11.85 57.90 -5.80
CA ARG A 27 -11.51 58.81 -6.93
C ARG A 27 -10.07 59.39 -6.92
N SER A 28 -9.13 58.78 -7.65
CA SER A 28 -7.90 59.45 -8.16
C SER A 28 -7.27 58.79 -9.40
N LYS A 29 -7.50 59.41 -10.57
CA LYS A 29 -6.72 59.36 -11.84
C LYS A 29 -6.53 58.01 -12.57
N SER A 30 -6.02 58.10 -13.81
CA SER A 30 -6.26 57.26 -15.01
C SER A 30 -4.93 57.06 -15.79
N PRO A 31 -4.80 56.28 -16.91
CA PRO A 31 -5.87 55.87 -17.85
C PRO A 31 -5.81 54.47 -18.54
N THR A 32 -6.89 54.18 -19.26
CA THR A 32 -7.00 53.24 -20.41
C THR A 32 -6.61 51.76 -20.21
N GLU A 33 -7.58 50.96 -19.75
CA GLU A 33 -7.71 49.55 -20.13
C GLU A 33 -8.84 49.39 -21.17
N VAL A 34 -8.75 48.34 -22.01
CA VAL A 34 -9.78 47.97 -22.99
C VAL A 34 -10.70 46.92 -22.35
N LEU A 35 -12.00 46.97 -22.67
CA LEU A 35 -12.96 45.97 -22.18
C LEU A 35 -12.59 44.55 -22.66
N ASP A 36 -12.59 43.60 -21.73
CA ASP A 36 -12.84 42.19 -22.03
C ASP A 36 -13.90 41.65 -21.04
N PHE A 37 -14.77 40.74 -21.52
CA PHE A 37 -15.97 40.32 -20.80
C PHE A 37 -15.70 39.11 -19.90
N SER A 38 -15.66 39.32 -18.59
CA SER A 38 -15.49 38.24 -17.61
C SER A 38 -16.75 37.36 -17.50
N HIS A 39 -16.70 36.17 -18.10
CA HIS A 39 -17.66 35.11 -17.80
C HIS A 39 -17.51 34.65 -16.35
N LYS A 40 -18.63 34.64 -15.61
CA LYS A 40 -18.70 33.94 -14.32
C LYS A 40 -18.49 32.43 -14.54
N LEU A 41 -17.44 31.87 -13.95
CA LEU A 41 -17.35 30.42 -13.78
C LEU A 41 -18.33 29.95 -12.69
N ASN A 42 -18.93 28.78 -12.90
CA ASN A 42 -19.77 28.11 -11.90
C ASN A 42 -18.90 27.42 -10.84
N ASN A 43 -19.38 27.36 -9.59
CA ASN A 43 -18.67 26.73 -8.48
C ASN A 43 -18.51 25.19 -8.59
N GLU A 44 -19.05 24.54 -9.62
CA GLU A 44 -18.90 23.10 -9.85
C GLU A 44 -17.45 22.70 -10.21
N ASP A 45 -16.67 23.63 -10.78
CA ASP A 45 -15.29 23.38 -11.24
C ASP A 45 -14.27 23.24 -10.09
N ALA A 46 -14.70 23.42 -8.83
CA ALA A 46 -13.90 23.18 -7.63
C ALA A 46 -13.80 21.69 -7.29
N LEU A 47 -14.88 20.92 -7.45
CA LEU A 47 -14.94 19.49 -7.10
C LEU A 47 -14.30 18.58 -8.16
N LEU A 48 -14.03 19.10 -9.36
CA LEU A 48 -13.40 18.37 -10.46
C LEU A 48 -11.86 18.24 -10.37
N ARG A 49 -11.22 18.80 -9.34
CA ARG A 49 -9.75 18.91 -9.24
C ARG A 49 -9.05 17.72 -8.57
N VAL A 50 -9.77 16.71 -8.09
CA VAL A 50 -9.19 15.55 -7.36
C VAL A 50 -9.08 14.29 -8.25
N SER A 51 -8.65 14.46 -9.52
CA SER A 51 -7.95 13.44 -10.32
C SER A 51 -7.68 13.98 -11.75
N ASP A 52 -6.51 14.58 -11.99
CA ASP A 52 -6.13 15.06 -13.33
C ASP A 52 -6.08 13.95 -14.40
N PHE A 53 -5.84 12.69 -13.99
CA PHE A 53 -5.87 11.52 -14.87
C PHE A 53 -7.28 11.02 -15.19
N GLY A 54 -8.29 11.38 -14.38
CA GLY A 54 -9.68 10.96 -14.57
C GLY A 54 -10.31 11.45 -15.87
N VAL A 55 -9.80 12.55 -16.44
CA VAL A 55 -10.24 13.06 -17.76
C VAL A 55 -9.68 12.21 -18.89
N VAL A 56 -8.39 11.84 -18.84
CA VAL A 56 -7.72 11.03 -19.87
C VAL A 56 -8.22 9.58 -19.84
N ARG A 57 -8.52 9.04 -18.65
CA ARG A 57 -9.15 7.70 -18.51
C ARG A 57 -10.49 7.58 -19.24
N ARG A 58 -11.19 8.69 -19.54
CA ARG A 58 -12.48 8.69 -20.25
C ARG A 58 -12.35 8.67 -21.78
N SER A 59 -11.23 9.09 -22.38
CA SER A 59 -10.99 8.94 -23.83
C SER A 59 -10.43 7.56 -24.20
N LEU A 60 -9.83 6.85 -23.24
CA LEU A 60 -9.24 5.51 -23.43
C LEU A 60 -10.24 4.35 -23.38
N ASN A 61 -11.53 4.61 -23.19
CA ASN A 61 -12.56 3.58 -23.14
C ASN A 61 -13.13 3.36 -24.55
N PRO A 62 -13.16 2.13 -25.11
CA PRO A 62 -13.56 1.89 -26.50
C PRO A 62 -15.08 2.01 -26.71
N MET A 63 -15.58 3.25 -26.73
CA MET A 63 -16.98 3.54 -27.03
C MET A 63 -17.35 3.16 -28.47
N LEU A 64 -18.59 2.68 -28.62
CA LEU A 64 -19.25 2.46 -29.91
C LEU A 64 -19.61 3.82 -30.54
N PHE A 65 -18.67 4.42 -31.26
CA PHE A 65 -18.93 5.61 -32.08
C PHE A 65 -19.76 5.26 -33.32
N GLY A 66 -21.08 5.17 -33.14
CA GLY A 66 -22.06 5.20 -34.22
C GLY A 66 -22.46 6.65 -34.54
N HIS A 67 -22.14 7.10 -35.75
CA HIS A 67 -22.66 8.28 -36.48
C HIS A 67 -23.56 9.30 -35.75
N ILE A 68 -23.02 10.03 -34.77
CA ILE A 68 -23.58 11.31 -34.27
C ILE A 68 -22.41 12.30 -34.08
N TYR A 69 -22.65 13.60 -34.25
CA TYR A 69 -21.69 14.71 -34.19
C TYR A 69 -20.78 14.92 -35.42
N SER A 70 -21.38 15.06 -36.60
CA SER A 70 -20.75 15.67 -37.77
C SER A 70 -21.42 17.00 -38.15
N SER A 71 -21.40 18.00 -37.25
CA SER A 71 -21.82 19.38 -37.52
C SER A 71 -21.50 20.36 -36.37
N VAL A 72 -20.23 20.77 -36.28
CA VAL A 72 -19.87 22.06 -35.65
C VAL A 72 -19.04 22.84 -36.67
N HIS A 73 -19.70 23.77 -37.39
CA HIS A 73 -19.01 24.66 -38.31
C HIS A 73 -18.19 25.69 -37.52
N LEU A 74 -16.88 25.45 -37.37
CA LEU A 74 -15.94 26.54 -37.11
C LEU A 74 -15.95 27.48 -38.32
N THR A 75 -16.20 28.77 -38.09
CA THR A 75 -16.32 29.78 -39.15
C THR A 75 -15.01 29.98 -39.90
N ASP A 76 -15.06 29.98 -41.24
CA ASP A 76 -13.93 29.95 -42.19
C ASP A 76 -12.96 31.17 -42.16
N ASN A 77 -13.18 32.14 -41.26
CA ASN A 77 -12.49 33.42 -41.21
C ASN A 77 -11.07 33.33 -40.59
N LEU A 78 -10.14 32.59 -41.21
CA LEU A 78 -8.69 32.76 -41.06
C LEU A 78 -7.84 32.03 -42.13
N ARG A 79 -8.19 32.19 -43.42
CA ARG A 79 -7.40 31.67 -44.56
C ARG A 79 -6.36 32.67 -45.08
N GLU A 80 -5.32 32.97 -44.28
CA GLU A 80 -4.10 33.56 -44.85
C GLU A 80 -3.33 32.53 -45.67
N ILE A 81 -3.14 32.79 -46.97
CA ILE A 81 -2.41 31.91 -47.89
C ILE A 81 -0.90 32.16 -47.75
N ILE A 82 -0.28 31.58 -46.73
CA ILE A 82 1.16 31.66 -46.51
C ILE A 82 1.90 30.84 -47.59
N PRO A 83 2.89 31.42 -48.32
CA PRO A 83 3.56 30.73 -49.43
C PRO A 83 4.36 29.50 -48.97
N LYS A 84 4.09 28.36 -49.62
CA LYS A 84 4.54 27.01 -49.21
C LYS A 84 6.04 26.90 -48.90
N SER A 85 6.90 27.55 -49.69
CA SER A 85 8.37 27.49 -49.55
C SER A 85 8.93 28.10 -48.25
N LYS A 86 8.22 29.07 -47.63
CA LYS A 86 8.57 29.57 -46.27
C LYS A 86 8.04 28.65 -45.16
N VAL A 87 7.00 27.87 -45.45
CA VAL A 87 6.35 26.99 -44.46
C VAL A 87 7.19 25.74 -44.21
N GLU A 88 7.72 25.09 -45.25
CA GLU A 88 8.56 23.88 -45.12
C GLU A 88 9.82 24.13 -44.29
N LYS A 89 10.58 25.20 -44.60
CA LYS A 89 11.77 25.59 -43.82
C LYS A 89 11.46 25.95 -42.36
N LYS A 90 10.23 26.38 -42.02
CA LYS A 90 9.78 26.53 -40.62
C LYS A 90 9.38 25.19 -39.98
N LYS A 91 8.64 24.34 -40.68
CA LYS A 91 8.14 23.04 -40.17
C LYS A 91 9.25 22.15 -39.66
N ASN A 92 10.33 22.01 -40.43
CA ASN A 92 11.47 21.17 -40.03
C ASN A 92 12.08 21.63 -38.69
N LYS A 93 12.07 22.94 -38.37
CA LYS A 93 12.69 23.44 -37.13
C LYS A 93 11.95 23.00 -35.86
N VAL A 94 10.62 22.90 -35.87
CA VAL A 94 9.86 22.43 -34.69
C VAL A 94 10.10 20.93 -34.47
N ILE A 95 10.15 20.17 -35.56
CA ILE A 95 10.41 18.73 -35.57
C ILE A 95 11.84 18.41 -35.06
N GLU A 96 12.87 19.11 -35.56
CA GLU A 96 14.25 18.96 -35.05
C GLU A 96 14.40 19.34 -33.57
N LYS A 97 13.65 20.33 -33.07
CA LYS A 97 13.59 20.63 -31.63
C LYS A 97 12.94 19.50 -30.82
N LEU A 98 11.89 18.85 -31.36
CA LEU A 98 11.27 17.71 -30.70
C LEU A 98 12.22 16.50 -30.63
N LYS A 99 12.88 16.14 -31.74
CA LYS A 99 14.01 15.19 -31.78
C LYS A 99 15.03 15.49 -30.67
N LEU A 100 15.51 16.74 -30.62
CA LEU A 100 16.50 17.21 -29.65
C LEU A 100 16.01 17.09 -28.20
N SER A 101 14.72 17.36 -27.93
CA SER A 101 14.13 17.22 -26.59
C SER A 101 14.04 15.77 -26.12
N VAL A 102 13.82 14.82 -27.04
CA VAL A 102 13.83 13.38 -26.75
C VAL A 102 15.26 12.91 -26.45
N THR A 103 16.23 13.25 -27.30
CA THR A 103 17.65 12.91 -27.05
C THR A 103 18.15 13.49 -25.73
N PHE A 104 17.82 14.75 -25.41
CA PHE A 104 18.22 15.38 -24.16
C PHE A 104 17.57 14.73 -22.93
N ARG A 105 16.28 14.37 -23.01
CA ARG A 105 15.58 13.58 -21.99
C ARG A 105 16.28 12.25 -21.74
N ASP A 106 16.59 11.53 -22.80
CA ASP A 106 17.13 10.18 -22.72
C ASP A 106 18.57 10.20 -22.15
N ASN A 107 19.36 11.25 -22.44
CA ASN A 107 20.66 11.49 -21.82
C ASN A 107 20.56 11.79 -20.31
N ILE A 108 19.61 12.65 -19.89
CA ILE A 108 19.37 12.96 -18.47
C ILE A 108 18.90 11.68 -17.73
N PHE A 109 17.95 10.97 -18.33
CA PHE A 109 17.38 9.73 -17.80
C PHE A 109 18.44 8.65 -17.58
N TYR A 110 19.33 8.43 -18.56
CA TYR A 110 20.47 7.52 -18.44
C TYR A 110 21.42 7.91 -17.30
N ILE A 111 21.81 9.18 -17.20
CA ILE A 111 22.70 9.67 -16.13
C ILE A 111 22.03 9.53 -14.75
N PHE A 112 20.75 9.85 -14.62
CA PHE A 112 20.02 9.71 -13.36
C PHE A 112 19.87 8.23 -12.96
N SER A 113 19.57 7.33 -13.88
CA SER A 113 19.56 5.88 -13.58
C SER A 113 20.93 5.34 -13.17
N TYR A 114 22.03 5.83 -13.75
CA TYR A 114 23.37 5.42 -13.33
C TYR A 114 23.70 5.91 -11.90
N LEU A 115 23.27 7.12 -11.53
CA LEU A 115 23.43 7.62 -10.15
C LEU A 115 22.57 6.87 -9.12
N LEU A 116 21.46 6.26 -9.53
CA LEU A 116 20.54 5.50 -8.65
C LEU A 116 20.85 3.99 -8.59
N HIS A 117 21.43 3.42 -9.65
CA HIS A 117 21.55 1.97 -9.81
C HIS A 117 22.94 1.53 -10.31
N GLY A 118 23.81 2.44 -10.76
CA GLY A 118 25.14 2.13 -11.28
C GLY A 118 26.27 2.05 -10.23
N ARG A 119 26.02 2.46 -8.98
CA ARG A 119 26.95 2.37 -7.84
C ARG A 119 26.21 2.08 -6.54
N GLU A 120 26.81 1.33 -5.62
CA GLU A 120 26.26 1.07 -4.28
C GLU A 120 26.35 2.32 -3.37
N ASP A 121 27.45 3.09 -3.47
CA ASP A 121 27.72 4.27 -2.64
C ASP A 121 27.81 5.57 -3.45
N GLY A 122 27.39 6.69 -2.85
CA GLY A 122 27.66 8.04 -3.38
C GLY A 122 26.63 9.12 -3.08
N LEU A 123 25.43 8.76 -2.64
CA LEU A 123 24.34 9.68 -2.27
C LEU A 123 23.83 9.33 -0.86
N THR A 124 23.40 10.33 -0.09
CA THR A 124 22.63 10.07 1.14
C THR A 124 21.23 9.55 0.79
N GLU A 125 20.54 8.92 1.75
CA GLU A 125 19.17 8.41 1.53
C GLU A 125 18.19 9.52 1.06
N GLU A 126 18.32 10.75 1.57
CA GLU A 126 17.49 11.89 1.15
C GLU A 126 17.81 12.35 -0.28
N GLN A 127 19.09 12.37 -0.65
CA GLN A 127 19.55 12.69 -2.00
C GLN A 127 19.10 11.58 -2.98
N TYR A 128 19.21 10.32 -2.59
CA TYR A 128 18.72 9.16 -3.34
C TYR A 128 17.21 9.25 -3.58
N MET A 129 16.40 9.38 -2.52
CA MET A 129 14.94 9.45 -2.62
C MET A 129 14.48 10.67 -3.43
N SER A 130 15.17 11.81 -3.31
CA SER A 130 14.92 12.98 -4.14
C SER A 130 15.20 12.70 -5.61
N LEU A 131 16.33 12.06 -5.92
CA LEU A 131 16.72 11.74 -7.29
C LEU A 131 15.81 10.67 -7.91
N GLN A 132 15.45 9.63 -7.15
CA GLN A 132 14.49 8.59 -7.52
C GLN A 132 13.12 9.18 -7.87
N THR A 133 12.67 10.18 -7.11
CA THR A 133 11.40 10.88 -7.38
C THR A 133 11.44 11.63 -8.72
N LEU A 134 12.51 12.39 -8.99
CA LEU A 134 12.66 13.09 -10.27
C LEU A 134 12.86 12.11 -11.45
N TYR A 135 13.58 11.03 -11.22
CA TYR A 135 13.79 9.95 -12.16
C TYR A 135 12.47 9.29 -12.57
N GLU A 136 11.60 8.93 -11.63
CA GLU A 136 10.28 8.34 -11.94
C GLU A 136 9.38 9.30 -12.73
N PHE A 137 9.42 10.61 -12.46
CA PHE A 137 8.67 11.60 -13.26
C PHE A 137 9.24 11.80 -14.67
N LEU A 138 10.55 11.67 -14.87
CA LEU A 138 11.18 11.62 -16.20
C LEU A 138 10.83 10.33 -16.95
N LYS A 139 10.94 9.18 -16.28
CA LYS A 139 10.60 7.82 -16.77
C LYS A 139 9.17 7.76 -17.30
N LYS A 140 8.22 8.27 -16.51
CA LYS A 140 6.79 8.32 -16.83
C LYS A 140 6.41 9.50 -17.75
N LYS A 141 7.42 10.21 -18.27
CA LYS A 141 7.33 11.28 -19.30
C LYS A 141 6.45 12.46 -18.88
N MET A 142 6.40 12.75 -17.57
CA MET A 142 5.57 13.82 -17.00
C MET A 142 6.25 15.20 -16.96
N VAL A 143 7.53 15.30 -17.37
CA VAL A 143 8.28 16.55 -17.46
C VAL A 143 8.25 17.07 -18.90
N TYR A 144 7.83 18.32 -19.12
CA TYR A 144 7.75 18.89 -20.48
C TYR A 144 9.12 19.31 -21.02
N MET A 145 9.84 18.35 -21.59
CA MET A 145 11.26 18.47 -21.99
C MET A 145 11.55 19.54 -23.05
N TYR A 146 10.56 19.97 -23.84
CA TYR A 146 10.75 21.03 -24.84
C TYR A 146 11.18 22.36 -24.22
N ASN A 147 10.63 22.70 -23.05
CA ASN A 147 10.96 23.92 -22.31
C ASN A 147 12.37 23.91 -21.70
N LEU A 148 13.03 22.75 -21.66
CA LEU A 148 14.39 22.62 -21.17
C LEU A 148 15.44 22.82 -22.28
N LEU A 149 15.05 22.83 -23.56
CA LEU A 149 15.96 23.09 -24.69
C LEU A 149 16.81 24.37 -24.56
N PRO A 150 16.31 25.52 -24.06
CA PRO A 150 17.12 26.73 -23.89
C PRO A 150 18.25 26.63 -22.85
N VAL A 151 18.36 25.52 -22.11
CA VAL A 151 19.51 25.23 -21.23
C VAL A 151 20.70 24.67 -21.99
N LEU A 152 20.52 24.03 -23.16
CA LEU A 152 21.60 23.35 -23.87
C LEU A 152 22.80 24.27 -24.14
N SER A 153 22.56 25.54 -24.51
CA SER A 153 23.61 26.54 -24.74
C SER A 153 24.26 27.10 -23.46
N LYS A 154 24.00 26.48 -22.31
CA LYS A 154 24.61 26.76 -21.00
C LYS A 154 25.27 25.52 -20.36
N LEU A 155 25.19 24.35 -21.00
CA LEU A 155 25.81 23.13 -20.50
C LEU A 155 27.21 22.91 -21.09
N ASP A 156 27.49 23.50 -22.25
CA ASP A 156 28.76 23.36 -22.93
C ASP A 156 29.93 23.94 -22.11
N ASN A 157 31.07 23.24 -22.14
CA ASN A 157 32.28 23.52 -21.36
C ASN A 157 32.13 23.58 -19.82
N LEU A 158 30.97 23.23 -19.24
CA LEU A 158 30.77 23.18 -17.79
C LEU A 158 31.01 21.77 -17.20
N ASP A 159 31.32 21.71 -15.90
CA ASP A 159 31.53 20.46 -15.16
C ASP A 159 30.20 19.74 -14.85
N LYS A 160 30.27 18.50 -14.33
CA LYS A 160 29.07 17.68 -14.09
C LYS A 160 28.17 18.24 -12.99
N ASN A 161 28.75 18.92 -11.99
CA ASN A 161 28.01 19.59 -10.94
C ASN A 161 27.18 20.75 -11.50
N GLN A 162 27.82 21.65 -12.24
CA GLN A 162 27.18 22.81 -12.86
C GLN A 162 26.17 22.40 -13.93
N GLN A 163 26.52 21.45 -14.80
CA GLN A 163 25.59 20.90 -15.79
C GLN A 163 24.31 20.39 -15.12
N THR A 164 24.44 19.55 -14.10
CA THR A 164 23.28 18.95 -13.40
C THR A 164 22.49 19.98 -12.61
N ARG A 165 23.15 20.91 -11.92
CA ARG A 165 22.47 22.00 -11.19
C ARG A 165 21.65 22.89 -12.12
N ILE A 166 22.16 23.24 -13.31
CA ILE A 166 21.40 24.04 -14.29
C ILE A 166 20.21 23.24 -14.84
N ILE A 167 20.36 21.93 -15.08
CA ILE A 167 19.26 21.03 -15.47
C ILE A 167 18.18 21.00 -14.39
N LEU A 168 18.53 20.75 -13.13
CA LEU A 168 17.60 20.69 -12.00
C LEU A 168 16.85 22.03 -11.79
N LEU A 169 17.55 23.17 -11.86
CA LEU A 169 16.95 24.50 -11.76
C LEU A 169 16.02 24.84 -12.95
N SER A 170 16.13 24.11 -14.06
CA SER A 170 15.23 24.22 -15.22
C SER A 170 14.05 23.24 -15.16
N MET A 171 14.30 22.00 -14.68
CA MET A 171 13.25 21.05 -14.31
C MET A 171 12.31 21.66 -13.27
N MET A 172 12.84 22.34 -12.25
CA MET A 172 12.07 23.03 -11.21
C MET A 172 11.00 23.99 -11.78
N LYS A 173 11.25 24.62 -12.94
CA LYS A 173 10.30 25.54 -13.59
C LYS A 173 9.20 24.84 -14.40
N ASN A 174 9.35 23.53 -14.64
CA ASN A 174 8.48 22.71 -15.48
C ASN A 174 7.94 21.47 -14.74
N LEU A 175 8.17 21.40 -13.42
CA LEU A 175 7.66 20.37 -12.52
C LEU A 175 6.40 20.87 -11.79
N PRO A 176 5.47 19.97 -11.44
CA PRO A 176 4.39 20.26 -10.49
C PRO A 176 4.93 20.89 -9.20
N SER A 177 4.17 21.82 -8.61
CA SER A 177 4.60 22.63 -7.44
C SER A 177 5.18 21.80 -6.30
N TYR A 178 4.55 20.65 -5.98
CA TYR A 178 4.98 19.74 -4.91
C TYR A 178 6.34 19.04 -5.17
N LEU A 179 6.85 19.02 -6.40
CA LEU A 179 8.18 18.47 -6.77
C LEU A 179 9.25 19.53 -6.98
N GLN A 180 8.90 20.81 -6.98
CA GLN A 180 9.88 21.89 -7.16
C GLN A 180 10.87 21.94 -6.00
N CYS A 181 10.40 21.61 -4.79
CA CYS A 181 11.25 21.43 -3.60
C CYS A 181 12.30 20.31 -3.79
N THR A 182 11.95 19.19 -4.43
CA THR A 182 12.85 18.06 -4.68
C THR A 182 13.99 18.44 -5.63
N ALA A 183 13.67 19.13 -6.73
CA ALA A 183 14.68 19.63 -7.68
C ALA A 183 15.55 20.75 -7.06
N LYS A 184 14.96 21.61 -6.22
CA LYS A 184 15.68 22.65 -5.48
C LYS A 184 16.63 22.06 -4.44
N TYR A 185 16.21 21.04 -3.70
CA TYR A 185 17.03 20.35 -2.71
C TYR A 185 18.31 19.78 -3.35
N LEU A 186 18.19 19.00 -4.43
CA LEU A 186 19.35 18.45 -5.13
C LEU A 186 20.24 19.53 -5.75
N ALA A 187 19.66 20.61 -6.30
CA ALA A 187 20.43 21.74 -6.82
C ALA A 187 21.25 22.43 -5.72
N ASN A 188 20.68 22.57 -4.52
CA ASN A 188 21.37 23.11 -3.34
C ASN A 188 22.45 22.16 -2.82
N GLU A 189 22.20 20.85 -2.75
CA GLU A 189 23.17 19.86 -2.26
C GLU A 189 24.43 19.79 -3.15
N ILE A 190 24.26 19.92 -4.47
CA ILE A 190 25.38 20.08 -5.43
C ILE A 190 26.11 21.42 -5.21
N GLU A 191 25.38 22.51 -5.00
CA GLU A 191 25.96 23.85 -4.75
C GLU A 191 26.75 23.94 -3.45
N LEU A 192 26.28 23.26 -2.40
CA LEU A 192 26.95 23.08 -1.11
C LEU A 192 28.07 22.03 -1.16
N LYS A 193 28.36 21.44 -2.34
CA LYS A 193 29.37 20.38 -2.56
C LYS A 193 29.17 19.12 -1.70
N ARG A 194 27.92 18.85 -1.29
CA ARG A 194 27.53 17.63 -0.57
C ARG A 194 27.27 16.45 -1.52
N ILE A 195 27.09 16.74 -2.80
CA ILE A 195 27.17 15.77 -3.91
C ILE A 195 28.28 16.26 -4.84
N ASP A 196 29.26 15.40 -5.16
CA ASP A 196 30.22 15.66 -6.25
C ASP A 196 29.98 14.74 -7.44
N LEU A 197 29.26 15.26 -8.43
CA LEU A 197 28.96 14.58 -9.68
C LEU A 197 30.17 14.47 -10.60
N ASN A 198 31.27 15.22 -10.39
CA ASN A 198 32.51 14.99 -11.13
C ASN A 198 33.17 13.67 -10.72
N MET A 199 33.14 13.34 -9.42
CA MET A 199 33.57 12.04 -8.89
C MET A 199 32.58 10.91 -9.22
N LEU A 200 31.27 11.15 -9.04
CA LEU A 200 30.24 10.14 -9.26
C LEU A 200 30.05 9.79 -10.75
N LEU A 201 30.16 10.77 -11.65
CA LEU A 201 30.08 10.60 -13.11
C LEU A 201 31.46 10.59 -13.79
N LYS A 202 32.51 10.19 -13.07
CA LYS A 202 33.81 9.87 -13.68
C LYS A 202 33.64 8.72 -14.69
N PRO A 203 34.10 8.85 -15.96
CA PRO A 203 33.99 7.80 -16.96
C PRO A 203 34.61 6.47 -16.50
N THR A 204 34.03 5.36 -16.96
CA THR A 204 34.54 4.01 -16.70
C THR A 204 35.17 3.42 -17.98
N ALA A 205 35.61 2.16 -17.94
CA ALA A 205 36.09 1.46 -19.14
C ALA A 205 34.96 1.17 -20.17
N PHE A 206 33.69 1.32 -19.79
CA PHE A 206 32.53 0.95 -20.60
C PHE A 206 31.50 2.09 -20.75
N GLU A 207 31.41 3.00 -19.78
CA GLU A 207 30.35 4.02 -19.71
C GLU A 207 30.91 5.45 -19.75
N THR A 208 30.23 6.35 -20.46
CA THR A 208 30.58 7.78 -20.52
C THR A 208 29.36 8.67 -20.28
N PHE A 209 29.51 9.71 -19.46
CA PHE A 209 28.39 10.46 -18.89
C PHE A 209 28.30 11.89 -19.46
N ASN A 210 27.63 12.03 -20.61
CA ASN A 210 27.46 13.32 -21.28
C ASN A 210 25.99 13.67 -21.53
N TYR A 211 25.49 14.73 -20.88
CA TYR A 211 24.16 15.30 -21.13
C TYR A 211 23.97 15.78 -22.58
N LEU A 212 25.06 16.08 -23.29
CA LEU A 212 25.08 16.46 -24.70
C LEU A 212 25.46 15.30 -25.65
N ALA A 213 25.39 14.04 -25.20
CA ALA A 213 25.63 12.90 -26.07
C ALA A 213 24.67 12.89 -27.27
N ASN A 214 25.20 12.70 -28.48
CA ASN A 214 24.43 12.76 -29.74
C ASN A 214 23.71 14.11 -29.99
N ILE A 215 24.17 15.20 -29.38
CA ILE A 215 23.69 16.57 -29.62
C ILE A 215 24.82 17.37 -30.28
N ASP A 216 24.60 17.78 -31.53
CA ASP A 216 25.51 18.63 -32.30
C ASP A 216 25.45 20.09 -31.80
N SER A 217 26.61 20.75 -31.69
CA SER A 217 26.76 22.19 -31.43
C SER A 217 25.87 23.04 -32.35
N ASP A 218 25.73 22.63 -33.61
CA ASP A 218 24.90 23.34 -34.59
C ASP A 218 23.39 23.18 -34.29
N MET A 219 22.98 22.17 -33.51
CA MET A 219 21.64 22.07 -32.92
C MET A 219 21.51 22.86 -31.60
N ILE A 220 22.56 22.92 -30.79
CA ILE A 220 22.59 23.75 -29.56
C ILE A 220 22.31 25.22 -29.89
N LEU A 221 22.89 25.76 -30.97
CA LEU A 221 22.60 27.12 -31.45
C LEU A 221 21.13 27.31 -31.89
N LYS A 222 20.47 26.25 -32.35
CA LYS A 222 19.08 26.27 -32.84
C LYS A 222 18.03 26.03 -31.74
N SER A 223 18.46 25.61 -30.55
CA SER A 223 17.64 25.21 -29.38
C SER A 223 16.67 26.27 -28.83
N LYS A 224 16.92 27.57 -29.07
CA LYS A 224 16.08 28.68 -28.58
C LYS A 224 14.62 28.51 -29.02
N VAL A 225 13.75 28.13 -28.07
CA VAL A 225 12.28 28.09 -28.20
C VAL A 225 11.73 29.49 -28.49
N LYS A 226 10.64 29.56 -29.25
CA LYS A 226 9.88 30.80 -29.49
C LYS A 226 8.41 30.61 -29.16
N ASN A 227 7.79 31.66 -28.63
CA ASN A 227 6.35 31.68 -28.35
C ASN A 227 5.49 31.49 -29.63
N ASP A 228 6.02 31.77 -30.84
CA ASP A 228 5.32 31.48 -32.11
C ASP A 228 5.29 29.99 -32.48
N GLU A 229 5.91 29.10 -31.70
CA GLU A 229 5.95 27.64 -31.92
C GLU A 229 4.88 26.88 -31.10
N GLU A 230 4.23 27.54 -30.14
CA GLU A 230 3.25 26.94 -29.21
C GLU A 230 1.78 27.32 -29.50
N MET A 231 0.85 26.63 -28.84
CA MET A 231 -0.58 26.93 -28.82
C MET A 231 -1.22 26.45 -27.50
N ILE A 232 -2.05 27.29 -26.88
CA ILE A 232 -2.84 26.93 -25.69
C ILE A 232 -4.06 26.10 -26.14
N GLY A 233 -4.48 25.13 -25.32
CA GLY A 233 -5.69 24.34 -25.56
C GLY A 233 -6.94 25.22 -25.64
N PHE A 234 -7.77 24.93 -26.63
CA PHE A 234 -8.92 25.74 -27.05
C PHE A 234 -10.25 24.96 -26.97
N ASN A 235 -10.18 23.67 -26.65
CA ASN A 235 -11.31 22.77 -26.41
C ASN A 235 -10.89 21.63 -25.46
N LYS A 236 -11.84 20.77 -25.09
CA LYS A 236 -11.61 19.64 -24.16
C LYS A 236 -10.44 18.73 -24.56
N TYR A 237 -10.30 18.41 -25.85
CA TYR A 237 -9.35 17.42 -26.36
C TYR A 237 -7.94 18.00 -26.57
N SER A 238 -7.85 19.25 -27.01
CA SER A 238 -6.60 20.03 -26.99
C SER A 238 -6.12 20.31 -25.56
N ASN A 239 -7.00 20.49 -24.58
CA ASN A 239 -6.64 20.56 -23.16
C ASN A 239 -6.06 19.23 -22.63
N ILE A 240 -6.61 18.07 -23.05
CA ILE A 240 -6.02 16.75 -22.77
C ILE A 240 -4.61 16.67 -23.37
N THR A 241 -4.46 17.07 -24.63
CA THR A 241 -3.16 17.11 -25.33
C THR A 241 -2.15 18.03 -24.61
N GLN A 242 -2.56 19.22 -24.19
CA GLN A 242 -1.68 20.15 -23.47
C GLN A 242 -1.21 19.56 -22.13
N LYS A 243 -2.10 18.89 -21.39
CA LYS A 243 -1.74 18.22 -20.12
C LYS A 243 -0.86 16.98 -20.32
N ALA A 244 -1.08 16.21 -21.39
CA ALA A 244 -0.37 14.95 -21.62
C ALA A 244 1.01 15.15 -22.25
N VAL A 245 1.13 16.01 -23.28
CA VAL A 245 2.36 16.14 -24.09
C VAL A 245 2.83 17.59 -24.29
N GLY A 246 1.99 18.59 -24.00
CA GLY A 246 2.38 20.01 -23.99
C GLY A 246 1.92 20.85 -25.20
N PRO A 247 2.05 22.19 -25.11
CA PRO A 247 1.44 23.16 -26.04
C PRO A 247 1.98 23.12 -27.49
N VAL A 248 3.23 22.69 -27.73
CA VAL A 248 3.70 22.46 -29.11
C VAL A 248 2.88 21.37 -29.82
N PHE A 249 2.50 20.31 -29.10
CA PHE A 249 1.71 19.22 -29.67
C PHE A 249 0.27 19.63 -29.94
N VAL A 250 -0.33 20.51 -29.13
CA VAL A 250 -1.61 21.15 -29.45
C VAL A 250 -1.56 21.84 -30.82
N LYS A 251 -0.49 22.61 -31.07
CA LYS A 251 -0.29 23.29 -32.35
C LYS A 251 -0.10 22.32 -33.51
N LEU A 252 0.63 21.23 -33.30
CA LEU A 252 0.87 20.20 -34.32
C LEU A 252 -0.43 19.47 -34.67
N LEU A 253 -1.21 19.01 -33.67
CA LEU A 253 -2.52 18.38 -33.86
C LEU A 253 -3.51 19.33 -34.55
N TYR A 254 -3.56 20.61 -34.16
CA TYR A 254 -4.36 21.62 -34.86
C TYR A 254 -3.93 21.82 -36.33
N ASN A 255 -2.63 21.78 -36.64
CA ASN A 255 -2.14 21.86 -38.01
C ASN A 255 -2.42 20.60 -38.84
N LEU A 256 -2.46 19.42 -38.22
CA LEU A 256 -2.93 18.19 -38.86
C LEU A 256 -4.44 18.28 -39.15
N HIS A 257 -5.24 18.62 -38.13
CA HIS A 257 -6.70 18.74 -38.22
C HIS A 257 -7.14 19.74 -39.30
N ALA A 258 -6.50 20.91 -39.35
CA ALA A 258 -6.77 21.94 -40.35
C ALA A 258 -6.15 21.64 -41.73
N ASN A 259 -5.63 20.43 -41.97
CA ASN A 259 -4.93 19.99 -43.19
C ASN A 259 -3.76 20.92 -43.63
N LYS A 260 -3.19 21.68 -42.69
CA LYS A 260 -2.04 22.56 -42.92
C LYS A 260 -0.73 21.77 -43.02
N GLN A 261 -0.71 20.51 -42.58
CA GLN A 261 0.41 19.57 -42.66
C GLN A 261 -0.11 18.13 -42.69
N PRO A 262 0.44 17.22 -43.51
CA PRO A 262 0.18 15.78 -43.40
C PRO A 262 0.98 15.16 -42.25
N LEU A 263 0.53 14.01 -41.74
CA LEU A 263 1.24 13.27 -40.70
C LEU A 263 2.41 12.48 -41.32
N SER A 264 3.65 12.92 -41.09
CA SER A 264 4.85 12.15 -41.41
C SER A 264 5.10 11.04 -40.39
N GLN A 265 5.85 10.00 -40.79
CA GLN A 265 6.31 8.93 -39.88
C GLN A 265 6.98 9.55 -38.65
N GLU A 266 7.97 10.40 -38.89
CA GLU A 266 8.73 11.06 -37.82
C GLU A 266 7.85 11.83 -36.83
N LEU A 267 6.82 12.56 -37.29
CA LEU A 267 5.91 13.30 -36.42
C LEU A 267 5.05 12.35 -35.56
N PHE A 268 4.58 11.24 -36.12
CA PHE A 268 3.90 10.20 -35.34
C PHE A 268 4.84 9.58 -34.28
N GLY A 269 6.07 9.24 -34.66
CA GLY A 269 7.09 8.73 -33.74
C GLY A 269 7.39 9.69 -32.58
N LEU A 270 7.50 10.99 -32.89
CA LEU A 270 7.72 12.06 -31.90
C LEU A 270 6.51 12.29 -30.98
N ILE A 271 5.28 12.04 -31.42
CA ILE A 271 4.09 12.01 -30.54
C ILE A 271 4.17 10.78 -29.63
N LEU A 272 4.36 9.59 -30.20
CA LEU A 272 4.35 8.31 -29.49
C LEU A 272 5.42 8.23 -28.39
N ILE A 273 6.66 8.64 -28.68
CA ILE A 273 7.78 8.59 -27.70
C ILE A 273 7.63 9.57 -26.53
N ASN A 274 6.75 10.57 -26.66
CA ASN A 274 6.49 11.59 -25.63
C ASN A 274 5.17 11.41 -24.88
N LEU A 275 4.27 10.51 -25.32
CA LEU A 275 3.07 10.18 -24.53
C LEU A 275 3.45 9.67 -23.13
N PRO A 276 2.79 10.13 -22.06
CA PRO A 276 2.96 9.60 -20.72
C PRO A 276 2.71 8.09 -20.68
N ASN A 277 3.72 7.34 -20.22
CA ASN A 277 3.64 5.92 -19.94
C ASN A 277 3.56 5.74 -18.42
N PRO A 278 2.36 5.50 -17.83
CA PRO A 278 2.21 5.35 -16.39
C PRO A 278 2.53 3.93 -15.91
N SER A 279 2.62 2.96 -16.81
CA SER A 279 2.98 1.58 -16.48
C SER A 279 4.49 1.44 -16.31
N ASP A 280 4.92 0.76 -15.25
CA ASP A 280 6.29 0.27 -15.11
C ASP A 280 6.50 -1.03 -15.92
N ASP A 281 6.13 -0.97 -17.21
CA ASP A 281 6.25 -2.07 -18.14
C ASP A 281 7.45 -1.87 -19.11
N PRO A 282 8.51 -2.70 -19.00
CA PRO A 282 9.70 -2.61 -19.86
C PRO A 282 9.42 -2.99 -21.31
N ILE A 283 8.43 -3.85 -21.56
CA ILE A 283 8.08 -4.37 -22.88
C ILE A 283 7.34 -3.28 -23.65
N LEU A 284 6.43 -2.54 -22.98
CA LEU A 284 5.77 -1.39 -23.58
C LEU A 284 6.79 -0.32 -23.98
N GLU A 285 7.74 0.00 -23.10
CA GLU A 285 8.72 1.06 -23.34
C GLU A 285 9.72 0.73 -24.46
N GLU A 286 10.22 -0.52 -24.53
CA GLU A 286 11.10 -0.94 -25.64
C GLU A 286 10.34 -1.09 -26.97
N ASN A 287 9.04 -1.45 -26.97
CA ASN A 287 8.20 -1.40 -28.17
C ASN A 287 7.94 0.04 -28.66
N ILE A 288 7.69 0.98 -27.73
CA ILE A 288 7.56 2.42 -28.05
C ILE A 288 8.85 2.96 -28.67
N LYS A 289 10.02 2.64 -28.11
CA LYS A 289 11.33 3.02 -28.65
C LYS A 289 11.56 2.42 -30.05
N TYR A 290 11.23 1.15 -30.27
CA TYR A 290 11.37 0.50 -31.57
C TYR A 290 10.51 1.17 -32.66
N LEU A 291 9.23 1.42 -32.37
CA LEU A 291 8.35 2.13 -33.30
C LEU A 291 8.83 3.57 -33.57
N TYR A 292 9.37 4.26 -32.56
CA TYR A 292 10.00 5.58 -32.72
C TYR A 292 11.24 5.51 -33.62
N GLU A 293 12.12 4.55 -33.47
CA GLU A 293 13.32 4.42 -34.32
C GLU A 293 12.97 4.12 -35.78
N LEU A 294 12.03 3.20 -36.03
CA LEU A 294 11.53 2.92 -37.38
C LEU A 294 10.98 4.19 -38.04
N THR A 295 10.12 4.92 -37.32
CA THR A 295 9.39 6.06 -37.87
C THR A 295 10.26 7.33 -37.97
N LYS A 296 11.22 7.53 -37.05
CA LYS A 296 12.26 8.56 -37.12
C LYS A 296 13.15 8.40 -38.36
N ASN A 297 13.43 7.16 -38.75
CA ASN A 297 14.27 6.82 -39.90
C ASN A 297 13.47 6.59 -41.19
N ASN A 298 12.16 6.83 -41.19
CA ASN A 298 11.21 6.58 -42.30
C ASN A 298 11.28 5.13 -42.85
N MET A 299 11.45 4.13 -41.99
CA MET A 299 11.63 2.72 -42.36
C MET A 299 10.33 1.96 -42.72
N ILE A 300 9.16 2.59 -42.56
CA ILE A 300 7.91 2.07 -43.13
C ILE A 300 7.86 2.51 -44.60
N ASP A 301 7.56 1.59 -45.53
CA ASP A 301 7.42 1.90 -46.96
C ASP A 301 6.42 3.06 -47.20
N ASP A 302 6.79 4.01 -48.05
CA ASP A 302 5.99 5.21 -48.30
C ASP A 302 4.59 4.90 -48.85
N LYS A 303 4.39 3.84 -49.64
CA LYS A 303 3.06 3.48 -50.14
C LYS A 303 2.16 3.05 -48.98
N SER A 304 2.71 2.26 -48.07
CA SER A 304 2.07 1.84 -46.83
C SER A 304 1.82 3.04 -45.90
N TRP A 305 2.81 3.92 -45.73
CA TRP A 305 2.66 5.11 -44.88
C TRP A 305 1.62 6.10 -45.42
N ASN A 306 1.55 6.32 -46.74
CA ASN A 306 0.55 7.20 -47.35
C ASN A 306 -0.90 6.72 -47.12
N LEU A 307 -1.12 5.43 -46.81
CA LEU A 307 -2.40 4.90 -46.35
C LEU A 307 -2.61 5.04 -44.83
N ILE A 308 -1.53 4.90 -44.05
CA ILE A 308 -1.56 5.00 -42.57
C ILE A 308 -1.72 6.45 -42.09
N GLY A 309 -0.92 7.37 -42.63
CA GLY A 309 -0.86 8.79 -42.24
C GLY A 309 -1.94 9.66 -42.89
N LYS A 310 -2.72 9.13 -43.84
CA LYS A 310 -3.92 9.78 -44.40
C LYS A 310 -5.05 9.81 -43.37
N ASP A 311 -5.74 10.94 -43.26
CA ASP A 311 -6.94 11.16 -42.44
C ASP A 311 -6.85 10.56 -41.01
N PRO A 312 -5.85 10.95 -40.19
CA PRO A 312 -5.77 10.52 -38.80
C PRO A 312 -6.86 11.18 -37.96
N ASN A 313 -7.37 10.49 -36.93
CA ASN A 313 -8.06 11.22 -35.86
C ASN A 313 -7.07 12.22 -35.23
N THR A 314 -7.52 13.46 -35.00
CA THR A 314 -6.69 14.57 -34.54
C THR A 314 -7.29 15.28 -33.31
N ASP A 315 -8.29 14.66 -32.67
CA ASP A 315 -9.00 15.24 -31.52
C ASP A 315 -8.00 15.46 -30.37
N ASP A 316 -7.28 14.39 -30.00
CA ASP A 316 -6.19 14.41 -29.03
C ASP A 316 -5.03 13.45 -29.41
N ALA A 317 -3.91 13.58 -28.71
CA ALA A 317 -2.70 12.80 -28.98
C ALA A 317 -2.86 11.27 -28.81
N TYR A 318 -3.67 10.80 -27.87
CA TYR A 318 -3.97 9.36 -27.74
C TYR A 318 -4.89 8.90 -28.86
N SER A 319 -5.95 9.65 -29.15
CA SER A 319 -6.88 9.34 -30.25
C SER A 319 -6.16 9.25 -31.62
N LEU A 320 -5.17 10.13 -31.87
CA LEU A 320 -4.28 10.03 -33.02
C LEU A 320 -3.44 8.74 -32.99
N VAL A 321 -2.78 8.43 -31.87
CA VAL A 321 -1.92 7.25 -31.77
C VAL A 321 -2.71 5.96 -31.94
N PHE A 322 -3.90 5.81 -31.33
CA PHE A 322 -4.75 4.63 -31.57
C PHE A 322 -5.26 4.56 -33.02
N SER A 323 -5.59 5.69 -33.65
CA SER A 323 -5.98 5.74 -35.07
C SER A 323 -4.84 5.24 -35.99
N VAL A 324 -3.62 5.71 -35.76
CA VAL A 324 -2.43 5.34 -36.54
C VAL A 324 -2.01 3.89 -36.27
N LEU A 325 -1.95 3.46 -35.01
CA LEU A 325 -1.65 2.07 -34.65
C LEU A 325 -2.66 1.12 -35.31
N THR A 326 -3.97 1.41 -35.24
CA THR A 326 -5.00 0.61 -35.92
C THR A 326 -4.71 0.46 -37.42
N LYS A 327 -4.33 1.55 -38.10
CA LYS A 327 -3.97 1.50 -39.53
C LYS A 327 -2.69 0.72 -39.79
N ILE A 328 -1.68 0.81 -38.91
CA ILE A 328 -0.46 -0.02 -38.97
C ILE A 328 -0.84 -1.51 -38.91
N LEU A 329 -1.73 -1.94 -38.01
CA LEU A 329 -2.14 -3.35 -37.91
C LEU A 329 -2.86 -3.86 -39.17
N HIS A 330 -3.65 -3.01 -39.84
CA HIS A 330 -4.34 -3.36 -41.09
C HIS A 330 -3.44 -3.26 -42.35
N SER A 331 -2.39 -2.44 -42.33
CA SER A 331 -1.49 -2.20 -43.47
C SER A 331 -0.58 -3.39 -43.82
N ASN A 332 0.10 -3.34 -44.96
CA ASN A 332 1.05 -4.38 -45.40
C ASN A 332 2.48 -4.17 -44.85
N VAL A 333 2.61 -3.88 -43.55
CA VAL A 333 3.92 -3.80 -42.87
C VAL A 333 4.38 -5.15 -42.32
N GLN A 334 5.69 -5.29 -42.10
CA GLN A 334 6.30 -6.50 -41.54
C GLN A 334 5.67 -6.89 -40.19
N MET A 335 5.50 -8.19 -39.95
CA MET A 335 4.83 -8.72 -38.75
C MET A 335 5.44 -8.22 -37.43
N ILE A 336 6.76 -8.01 -37.39
CA ILE A 336 7.50 -7.44 -36.24
C ILE A 336 7.01 -6.03 -35.85
N VAL A 337 6.62 -5.21 -36.84
CA VAL A 337 6.05 -3.88 -36.62
C VAL A 337 4.60 -3.99 -36.13
N LYS A 338 3.86 -4.99 -36.62
CA LYS A 338 2.48 -5.27 -36.15
C LYS A 338 2.46 -5.80 -34.72
N ASP A 339 3.37 -6.71 -34.37
CA ASP A 339 3.48 -7.25 -33.02
C ASP A 339 3.80 -6.14 -32.00
N ALA A 340 4.78 -5.29 -32.30
CA ALA A 340 5.09 -4.11 -31.49
C ALA A 340 3.92 -3.12 -31.40
N ALA A 341 3.26 -2.82 -32.53
CA ALA A 341 2.11 -1.90 -32.56
C ALA A 341 0.88 -2.47 -31.83
N ALA A 342 0.64 -3.79 -31.87
CA ALA A 342 -0.44 -4.46 -31.15
C ALA A 342 -0.16 -4.48 -29.65
N TYR A 343 1.09 -4.73 -29.24
CA TYR A 343 1.49 -4.63 -27.84
C TYR A 343 1.23 -3.23 -27.28
N VAL A 344 1.70 -2.18 -27.98
CA VAL A 344 1.43 -0.78 -27.62
C VAL A 344 -0.08 -0.50 -27.59
N TYR A 345 -0.84 -0.93 -28.60
CA TYR A 345 -2.29 -0.74 -28.66
C TYR A 345 -3.04 -1.35 -27.46
N HIS A 346 -2.61 -2.53 -26.98
CA HIS A 346 -3.25 -3.18 -25.83
C HIS A 346 -2.76 -2.66 -24.47
N HIS A 347 -1.53 -2.15 -24.36
CA HIS A 347 -0.89 -1.81 -23.07
C HIS A 347 -0.76 -0.30 -22.80
N LEU A 348 -0.96 0.58 -23.78
CA LEU A 348 -0.95 2.05 -23.62
C LEU A 348 -2.21 2.58 -22.89
N LYS A 349 -2.50 2.02 -21.71
CA LYS A 349 -3.62 2.36 -20.83
C LYS A 349 -3.11 3.04 -19.57
N ILE A 350 -3.93 3.88 -18.94
CA ILE A 350 -3.60 4.46 -17.64
C ILE A 350 -3.92 3.47 -16.53
N VAL A 351 -2.96 2.58 -16.26
CA VAL A 351 -2.91 1.74 -15.07
C VAL A 351 -2.08 2.46 -14.02
N VAL A 352 -2.62 2.61 -12.81
CA VAL A 352 -1.90 3.18 -11.66
C VAL A 352 -1.52 2.03 -10.74
N VAL A 353 -0.27 1.59 -10.83
CA VAL A 353 0.31 0.60 -9.91
C VAL A 353 1.15 1.35 -8.86
N PRO A 354 0.90 1.17 -7.55
CA PRO A 354 1.77 1.73 -6.52
C PRO A 354 3.08 0.93 -6.45
N SER A 355 4.18 1.55 -6.88
CA SER A 355 5.53 0.96 -6.79
C SER A 355 6.16 1.27 -5.43
N HIS A 356 6.26 0.28 -4.55
CA HIS A 356 7.01 0.36 -3.29
C HIS A 356 8.50 -0.03 -3.49
N ILE A 357 9.30 0.22 -2.44
CA ILE A 357 10.78 0.11 -2.43
C ILE A 357 11.25 -1.29 -2.86
N THR A 358 12.20 -1.37 -3.79
CA THR A 358 12.74 -2.63 -4.34
C THR A 358 13.86 -3.21 -3.47
N PRO A 359 13.69 -4.39 -2.84
CA PRO A 359 14.75 -5.03 -2.04
C PRO A 359 15.90 -5.63 -2.89
N ASN A 360 15.73 -5.71 -4.22
CA ASN A 360 16.65 -6.40 -5.13
C ASN A 360 17.91 -5.58 -5.52
N LEU A 361 18.06 -4.35 -5.04
CA LEU A 361 19.09 -3.39 -5.50
C LEU A 361 20.52 -3.97 -5.45
N LYS A 362 20.87 -4.70 -4.38
CA LYS A 362 22.19 -5.35 -4.22
C LYS A 362 22.49 -6.44 -5.26
N TYR A 363 21.46 -7.07 -5.82
CA TYR A 363 21.61 -8.03 -6.92
C TYR A 363 21.69 -7.31 -8.27
N MET A 364 21.00 -6.17 -8.43
CA MET A 364 21.10 -5.34 -9.62
C MET A 364 22.53 -4.81 -9.84
N HIS A 365 23.20 -4.28 -8.81
CA HIS A 365 24.56 -3.77 -8.96
C HIS A 365 25.51 -4.82 -9.55
N ARG A 366 25.47 -6.07 -9.07
CA ARG A 366 26.29 -7.18 -9.62
C ARG A 366 25.98 -7.52 -11.09
N LEU A 367 24.74 -7.31 -11.56
CA LEU A 367 24.34 -7.53 -12.95
C LEU A 367 24.84 -6.44 -13.91
N ILE A 368 25.19 -5.25 -13.40
CA ILE A 368 25.47 -4.03 -14.20
C ILE A 368 26.78 -3.31 -13.83
N GLU A 369 27.62 -3.89 -12.95
CA GLU A 369 28.96 -3.41 -12.58
C GLU A 369 29.93 -3.34 -13.77
N LYS A 370 29.67 -4.16 -14.79
CA LYS A 370 30.42 -4.24 -16.06
C LYS A 370 29.45 -4.07 -17.22
N ASP A 371 29.77 -4.59 -18.40
CA ASP A 371 28.74 -4.89 -19.39
C ASP A 371 27.75 -5.96 -18.86
N ILE A 372 26.58 -6.08 -19.47
CA ILE A 372 25.50 -6.97 -19.01
C ILE A 372 25.97 -8.42 -19.04
N ASP A 373 26.06 -9.07 -17.88
CA ASP A 373 26.21 -10.52 -17.83
C ASP A 373 24.89 -11.19 -18.21
N ILE A 374 24.75 -11.45 -19.52
CA ILE A 374 23.60 -12.13 -20.13
C ILE A 374 23.37 -13.52 -19.52
N ALA A 375 24.44 -14.23 -19.11
CA ALA A 375 24.32 -15.55 -18.51
C ALA A 375 23.77 -15.45 -17.09
N MET A 376 24.23 -14.48 -16.30
CA MET A 376 23.69 -14.21 -14.96
C MET A 376 22.26 -13.63 -15.03
N LEU A 377 21.95 -12.80 -16.03
CA LEU A 377 20.60 -12.25 -16.24
C LEU A 377 19.59 -13.36 -16.62
N LEU A 378 19.99 -14.31 -17.47
CA LEU A 378 19.19 -15.50 -17.80
C LEU A 378 19.19 -16.56 -16.67
N SER A 379 20.11 -16.50 -15.70
CA SER A 379 20.09 -17.41 -14.54
C SER A 379 18.87 -17.21 -13.63
N ALA A 380 18.18 -16.07 -13.74
CA ALA A 380 16.88 -15.83 -13.09
C ALA A 380 15.75 -16.78 -13.54
N ILE A 381 15.95 -17.53 -14.63
CA ILE A 381 14.99 -18.51 -15.16
C ILE A 381 15.33 -19.91 -14.63
N ILE A 382 15.00 -20.16 -13.35
CA ILE A 382 15.33 -21.41 -12.63
C ILE A 382 14.28 -22.51 -12.81
N PRO A 383 14.65 -23.81 -12.86
CA PRO A 383 13.71 -24.93 -13.08
C PRO A 383 12.57 -25.07 -12.06
N GLN A 384 12.75 -24.54 -10.86
CA GLN A 384 11.75 -24.55 -9.79
C GLN A 384 10.64 -23.51 -10.01
N GLU A 385 10.93 -22.42 -10.75
CA GLU A 385 10.00 -21.30 -10.94
C GLU A 385 9.36 -21.27 -12.34
N PHE A 386 9.84 -22.07 -13.30
CA PHE A 386 9.47 -22.02 -14.72
C PHE A 386 9.27 -23.42 -15.32
N SER A 387 8.35 -23.54 -16.28
CA SER A 387 8.09 -24.79 -17.01
C SER A 387 9.32 -25.32 -17.78
N PRO A 388 9.48 -26.64 -17.98
CA PRO A 388 10.60 -27.22 -18.75
C PRO A 388 10.81 -26.62 -20.14
N ASP A 389 9.74 -26.21 -20.83
CA ASP A 389 9.81 -25.49 -22.10
C ASP A 389 10.62 -24.18 -21.99
N ALA A 390 10.35 -23.38 -20.96
CA ALA A 390 11.02 -22.10 -20.75
C ALA A 390 12.50 -22.28 -20.36
N ILE A 391 12.82 -23.33 -19.60
CA ILE A 391 14.20 -23.73 -19.30
C ILE A 391 14.94 -24.09 -20.59
N ARG A 392 14.35 -24.95 -21.43
CA ARG A 392 14.89 -25.32 -22.74
C ARG A 392 15.08 -24.11 -23.66
N MET A 393 14.10 -23.19 -23.73
CA MET A 393 14.25 -21.96 -24.53
C MET A 393 15.38 -21.06 -24.00
N LYS A 394 15.56 -20.96 -22.67
CA LYS A 394 16.67 -20.25 -22.03
C LYS A 394 18.03 -20.92 -22.35
N ASP A 395 18.13 -22.25 -22.33
CA ASP A 395 19.37 -22.97 -22.64
C ASP A 395 19.73 -22.91 -24.14
N HIS A 396 18.73 -22.96 -25.04
CA HIS A 396 18.92 -22.66 -26.46
C HIS A 396 19.40 -21.22 -26.66
N LEU A 397 18.74 -20.25 -26.03
CA LEU A 397 19.09 -18.83 -26.10
C LEU A 397 20.53 -18.55 -25.63
N LEU A 398 20.95 -19.14 -24.51
CA LEU A 398 22.34 -19.06 -24.02
C LEU A 398 23.34 -19.62 -25.02
N THR A 399 23.00 -20.74 -25.66
CA THR A 399 23.85 -21.40 -26.67
C THR A 399 24.00 -20.53 -27.93
N TYR A 400 22.92 -19.92 -28.42
CA TYR A 400 22.99 -19.04 -29.59
C TYR A 400 23.67 -17.70 -29.28
N LEU A 401 23.43 -17.08 -28.11
CA LEU A 401 24.06 -15.81 -27.75
C LEU A 401 25.57 -15.94 -27.51
N ARG A 402 26.06 -17.08 -27.02
CA ARG A 402 27.51 -17.38 -26.94
C ARG A 402 28.19 -17.48 -28.30
N ASN A 403 27.45 -17.86 -29.34
CA ASN A 403 27.93 -18.00 -30.72
C ASN A 403 27.60 -16.78 -31.59
N TYR A 404 27.01 -15.73 -31.01
CA TYR A 404 26.66 -14.50 -31.71
C TYR A 404 27.86 -13.56 -31.79
N ARG A 405 27.98 -12.80 -32.88
CA ARG A 405 29.04 -11.80 -33.03
C ARG A 405 28.80 -10.65 -32.05
N ARG A 406 29.84 -10.20 -31.36
CA ARG A 406 29.72 -9.13 -30.37
C ARG A 406 29.30 -7.82 -31.05
N GLU A 407 29.85 -7.55 -32.22
CA GLU A 407 29.58 -6.34 -33.02
C GLU A 407 28.11 -6.23 -33.42
N ASP A 408 27.48 -7.36 -33.79
CA ASP A 408 26.06 -7.43 -34.14
C ASP A 408 25.17 -7.27 -32.88
N LEU A 409 25.61 -7.79 -31.73
CA LEU A 409 24.93 -7.62 -30.44
C LEU A 409 25.03 -6.18 -29.93
N ASP A 410 26.21 -5.57 -30.00
CA ASP A 410 26.47 -4.17 -29.64
C ASP A 410 25.62 -3.22 -30.51
N ALA A 411 25.46 -3.52 -31.80
CA ALA A 411 24.57 -2.78 -32.70
C ALA A 411 23.09 -2.89 -32.28
N ILE A 412 22.64 -4.06 -31.83
CA ILE A 412 21.27 -4.27 -31.30
C ILE A 412 21.09 -3.53 -29.96
N LEU A 413 22.07 -3.61 -29.06
CA LEU A 413 22.03 -3.01 -27.72
C LEU A 413 22.36 -1.51 -27.71
N LYS A 414 22.87 -0.93 -28.82
CA LYS A 414 23.17 0.51 -28.95
C LYS A 414 21.99 1.37 -28.47
N GLY A 415 22.21 2.15 -27.42
CA GLY A 415 21.20 2.99 -26.77
C GLY A 415 20.25 2.24 -25.81
N PHE A 416 20.63 1.08 -25.27
CA PHE A 416 19.89 0.38 -24.24
C PHE A 416 20.32 0.86 -22.86
N ASN A 417 19.41 1.51 -22.13
CA ASN A 417 19.69 1.92 -20.76
C ASN A 417 19.49 0.73 -19.80
N LYS A 418 20.54 -0.06 -19.58
CA LYS A 418 20.53 -1.18 -18.62
C LYS A 418 20.26 -0.74 -17.18
N PHE A 419 20.58 0.50 -16.83
CA PHE A 419 20.32 1.06 -15.50
C PHE A 419 18.85 1.47 -15.29
N ALA A 420 18.01 1.51 -16.33
CA ALA A 420 16.61 1.98 -16.24
C ALA A 420 15.67 1.08 -15.40
N TYR A 421 16.15 -0.08 -14.94
CA TYR A 421 15.34 -1.14 -14.37
C TYR A 421 15.91 -1.56 -13.01
N SER A 422 15.18 -1.28 -11.93
CA SER A 422 15.57 -1.60 -10.54
C SER A 422 15.28 -3.05 -10.12
N ASP A 423 14.86 -3.90 -11.06
CA ASP A 423 14.54 -5.31 -10.85
C ASP A 423 15.08 -6.19 -11.99
N PRO A 424 15.71 -7.35 -11.71
CA PRO A 424 16.33 -8.19 -12.74
C PRO A 424 15.35 -8.75 -13.77
N LEU A 425 14.10 -9.06 -13.38
CA LEU A 425 13.09 -9.58 -14.31
C LEU A 425 12.60 -8.48 -15.26
N ASN A 426 12.49 -7.23 -14.78
CA ASN A 426 12.20 -6.10 -15.66
C ASN A 426 13.37 -5.81 -16.64
N LEU A 427 14.63 -5.88 -16.19
CA LEU A 427 15.80 -5.74 -17.07
C LEU A 427 15.83 -6.84 -18.15
N LEU A 428 15.58 -8.09 -17.76
CA LEU A 428 15.52 -9.24 -18.66
C LEU A 428 14.38 -9.11 -19.69
N LEU A 429 13.19 -8.68 -19.27
CA LEU A 429 12.06 -8.43 -20.17
C LEU A 429 12.38 -7.32 -21.19
N ALA A 430 13.01 -6.23 -20.76
CA ALA A 430 13.45 -5.16 -21.66
C ALA A 430 14.46 -5.68 -22.70
N PHE A 431 15.50 -6.37 -22.22
CA PHE A 431 16.57 -6.95 -23.04
C PHE A 431 16.04 -7.92 -24.11
N LEU A 432 15.17 -8.87 -23.70
CA LEU A 432 14.57 -9.84 -24.62
C LEU A 432 13.62 -9.17 -25.64
N THR A 433 12.84 -8.17 -25.22
CA THR A 433 11.97 -7.40 -26.13
C THR A 433 12.81 -6.67 -27.18
N ARG A 434 13.93 -6.05 -26.77
CA ARG A 434 14.84 -5.36 -27.67
C ARG A 434 15.52 -6.31 -28.66
N LEU A 435 15.95 -7.49 -28.23
CA LEU A 435 16.45 -8.54 -29.14
C LEU A 435 15.35 -8.97 -30.13
N ALA A 436 14.15 -9.30 -29.65
CA ALA A 436 13.03 -9.74 -30.48
C ALA A 436 12.64 -8.74 -31.58
N ASN A 437 12.75 -7.44 -31.27
CA ASN A 437 12.42 -6.34 -32.19
C ASN A 437 13.56 -5.98 -33.17
N ARG A 438 14.81 -6.33 -32.87
CA ARG A 438 15.99 -5.87 -33.65
C ARG A 438 16.75 -6.98 -34.38
N ILE A 439 16.57 -8.25 -34.02
CA ILE A 439 17.12 -9.37 -34.79
C ILE A 439 16.50 -9.35 -36.20
N PRO A 440 17.30 -9.23 -37.27
CA PRO A 440 16.78 -9.05 -38.62
C PRO A 440 16.10 -10.32 -39.13
N ASN A 441 15.03 -10.14 -39.90
CA ASN A 441 14.16 -11.22 -40.37
C ASN A 441 14.76 -11.94 -41.60
N LEU A 442 15.97 -12.47 -41.45
CA LEU A 442 16.73 -13.18 -42.48
C LEU A 442 16.43 -14.69 -42.43
N PRO A 443 16.45 -15.42 -43.57
CA PRO A 443 16.19 -16.86 -43.65
C PRO A 443 17.36 -17.74 -43.13
N ASN A 444 18.20 -17.20 -42.22
CA ASN A 444 19.24 -17.95 -41.55
C ASN A 444 18.61 -18.71 -40.38
N SER A 445 18.66 -20.05 -40.42
CA SER A 445 18.07 -20.95 -39.43
C SER A 445 18.49 -20.61 -37.98
N ASN A 446 19.75 -20.22 -37.76
CA ASN A 446 20.25 -19.86 -36.43
C ASN A 446 19.61 -18.56 -35.90
N LEU A 447 19.36 -17.57 -36.77
CA LEU A 447 18.65 -16.33 -36.40
C LEU A 447 17.16 -16.61 -36.15
N GLN A 448 16.56 -17.50 -36.94
CA GLN A 448 15.17 -17.93 -36.76
C GLN A 448 14.98 -18.67 -35.42
N MET A 449 15.87 -19.62 -35.08
CA MET A 449 15.80 -20.36 -33.81
C MET A 449 16.09 -19.48 -32.59
N LEU A 450 17.02 -18.53 -32.70
CA LEU A 450 17.25 -17.48 -31.70
C LEU A 450 15.97 -16.66 -31.47
N ARG A 451 15.35 -16.15 -32.54
CA ARG A 451 14.09 -15.39 -32.47
C ARG A 451 12.94 -16.21 -31.89
N GLN A 452 12.77 -17.46 -32.30
CA GLN A 452 11.74 -18.36 -31.78
C GLN A 452 11.91 -18.61 -30.28
N SER A 453 13.15 -18.88 -29.83
CA SER A 453 13.45 -19.09 -28.41
C SER A 453 13.09 -17.86 -27.57
N ILE A 454 13.42 -16.65 -28.03
CA ILE A 454 13.04 -15.39 -27.36
C ILE A 454 11.51 -15.21 -27.36
N THR A 455 10.86 -15.45 -28.50
CA THR A 455 9.41 -15.27 -28.70
C THR A 455 8.59 -16.20 -27.79
N ALA A 456 9.03 -17.45 -27.60
CA ALA A 456 8.38 -18.41 -26.70
C ALA A 456 8.70 -18.16 -25.21
N LEU A 457 9.84 -17.53 -24.90
CA LEU A 457 10.30 -17.27 -23.53
C LEU A 457 9.69 -16.00 -22.91
N LEU A 458 9.49 -14.94 -23.70
CA LEU A 458 8.89 -13.68 -23.26
C LEU A 458 7.53 -13.87 -22.54
N PRO A 459 6.55 -14.63 -23.08
CA PRO A 459 5.27 -14.88 -22.41
C PRO A 459 5.40 -15.57 -21.05
N ALA A 460 6.36 -16.47 -20.88
CA ALA A 460 6.60 -17.12 -19.59
C ALA A 460 7.12 -16.13 -18.54
N LEU A 461 7.97 -15.19 -18.95
CA LEU A 461 8.48 -14.12 -18.09
C LEU A 461 7.42 -13.06 -17.77
N ILE A 462 6.53 -12.74 -18.73
CA ILE A 462 5.38 -11.85 -18.54
C ILE A 462 4.41 -12.44 -17.51
N VAL A 463 3.96 -13.68 -17.73
CA VAL A 463 3.09 -14.40 -16.79
C VAL A 463 3.76 -14.50 -15.42
N LYS A 464 5.08 -14.75 -15.35
CA LYS A 464 5.80 -14.82 -14.09
C LYS A 464 5.90 -13.47 -13.36
N LYS A 465 6.14 -12.36 -14.07
CA LYS A 465 6.13 -10.99 -13.50
C LYS A 465 4.78 -10.73 -12.84
N TYR A 466 3.70 -10.92 -13.57
CA TYR A 466 2.36 -10.64 -13.06
C TYR A 466 1.90 -11.65 -11.99
N ALA A 467 2.40 -12.90 -12.03
CA ALA A 467 2.16 -13.89 -10.98
C ALA A 467 2.90 -13.61 -9.65
N ARG A 468 3.88 -12.70 -9.60
CA ARG A 468 4.57 -12.31 -8.36
C ARG A 468 3.81 -11.27 -7.51
N PHE A 469 2.81 -10.58 -8.07
CA PHE A 469 1.98 -9.66 -7.27
C PHE A 469 1.02 -10.39 -6.33
N PHE A 470 0.76 -9.83 -5.15
CA PHE A 470 -0.20 -10.34 -4.15
C PHE A 470 -1.67 -10.05 -4.53
N THR A 471 -2.03 -10.28 -5.79
CA THR A 471 -3.42 -10.31 -6.26
C THR A 471 -3.89 -11.76 -6.41
N PRO A 472 -5.15 -12.09 -6.06
CA PRO A 472 -5.74 -13.40 -6.39
C PRO A 472 -6.10 -13.50 -7.88
N PHE A 473 -6.14 -12.35 -8.56
CA PHE A 473 -6.53 -12.24 -9.96
C PHE A 473 -5.33 -12.27 -10.92
N VAL A 474 -5.54 -12.86 -12.10
CA VAL A 474 -4.69 -12.65 -13.28
C VAL A 474 -4.73 -11.18 -13.68
N SER A 475 -3.58 -10.59 -14.03
CA SER A 475 -3.51 -9.17 -14.38
C SER A 475 -3.98 -8.90 -15.81
N PRO A 476 -4.60 -7.74 -16.09
CA PRO A 476 -5.11 -7.38 -17.41
C PRO A 476 -4.03 -7.01 -18.45
N GLU A 477 -2.75 -7.02 -18.04
CA GLU A 477 -1.53 -6.92 -18.87
C GLU A 477 -0.99 -8.28 -19.34
N VAL A 478 -1.67 -9.38 -18.99
CA VAL A 478 -1.53 -10.66 -19.69
C VAL A 478 -2.68 -10.76 -20.68
N ASP A 479 -2.39 -10.88 -21.98
CA ASP A 479 -3.39 -11.01 -23.05
C ASP A 479 -3.18 -12.27 -23.91
N VAL A 480 -4.17 -12.60 -24.74
CA VAL A 480 -4.13 -13.82 -25.58
C VAL A 480 -3.13 -13.76 -26.73
N LEU A 481 -2.72 -12.58 -27.21
CA LEU A 481 -1.66 -12.45 -28.22
C LEU A 481 -0.30 -12.80 -27.61
N ILE A 482 -0.03 -12.34 -26.38
CA ILE A 482 1.15 -12.74 -25.59
C ILE A 482 1.13 -14.26 -25.36
N LEU A 483 0.01 -14.80 -24.89
CA LEU A 483 -0.09 -16.23 -24.59
C LEU A 483 0.07 -17.12 -25.83
N LEU A 484 -0.38 -16.69 -27.02
CA LEU A 484 -0.22 -17.42 -28.29
C LEU A 484 1.24 -17.63 -28.70
N ASP A 485 2.10 -16.63 -28.50
CA ASP A 485 3.54 -16.75 -28.84
C ASP A 485 4.28 -17.78 -27.95
N SER A 486 3.75 -18.13 -26.77
CA SER A 486 4.29 -19.19 -25.90
C SER A 486 4.26 -20.60 -26.53
N LEU A 487 3.53 -20.77 -27.63
CA LEU A 487 3.47 -22.00 -28.39
C LEU A 487 4.61 -22.14 -29.40
N LYS A 488 5.32 -21.05 -29.74
CA LYS A 488 6.28 -20.97 -30.86
C LYS A 488 7.68 -21.53 -30.54
N THR A 489 7.73 -22.69 -29.92
CA THR A 489 8.98 -23.43 -29.70
C THR A 489 9.60 -23.88 -31.04
N PRO A 490 10.93 -23.93 -31.20
CA PRO A 490 11.58 -24.36 -32.45
C PRO A 490 11.20 -25.76 -32.95
N GLU A 491 10.76 -26.65 -32.07
CA GLU A 491 10.31 -28.02 -32.37
C GLU A 491 8.82 -28.12 -32.76
N MET A 492 8.12 -26.99 -32.88
CA MET A 492 6.68 -26.96 -33.18
C MET A 492 6.39 -27.44 -34.61
N ASP A 493 5.42 -28.34 -34.75
CA ASP A 493 4.87 -28.77 -36.04
C ASP A 493 4.52 -27.57 -36.95
N PRO A 494 5.00 -27.50 -38.20
CA PRO A 494 4.70 -26.42 -39.14
C PRO A 494 3.20 -26.17 -39.37
N VAL A 495 2.34 -27.20 -39.29
CA VAL A 495 0.88 -27.03 -39.44
C VAL A 495 0.28 -26.35 -38.20
N MET A 496 0.77 -26.71 -37.00
CA MET A 496 0.43 -26.01 -35.76
C MET A 496 0.92 -24.56 -35.79
N GLY A 497 2.16 -24.31 -36.22
CA GLY A 497 2.75 -22.98 -36.31
C GLY A 497 2.00 -22.06 -37.26
N SER A 498 1.77 -22.51 -38.50
CA SER A 498 0.97 -21.74 -39.48
C SER A 498 -0.48 -21.51 -39.03
N THR A 499 -1.08 -22.43 -38.27
CA THR A 499 -2.39 -22.20 -37.64
C THR A 499 -2.32 -21.13 -36.55
N ILE A 500 -1.29 -21.13 -35.70
CA ILE A 500 -1.07 -20.11 -34.65
C ILE A 500 -0.82 -18.74 -35.27
N ASP A 501 0.00 -18.64 -36.30
CA ASP A 501 0.24 -17.38 -37.01
C ASP A 501 -1.02 -16.89 -37.74
N SER A 502 -1.85 -17.80 -38.27
CA SER A 502 -3.16 -17.44 -38.83
C SER A 502 -4.13 -16.89 -37.77
N ILE A 503 -4.16 -17.47 -36.56
CA ILE A 503 -4.92 -16.94 -35.41
C ILE A 503 -4.37 -15.57 -35.00
N LYS A 504 -3.04 -15.45 -34.82
CA LYS A 504 -2.39 -14.21 -34.39
C LYS A 504 -2.64 -13.08 -35.38
N PHE A 505 -2.52 -13.35 -36.68
CA PHE A 505 -2.81 -12.39 -37.74
C PHE A 505 -4.28 -11.94 -37.74
N GLU A 506 -5.23 -12.87 -37.58
CA GLU A 506 -6.67 -12.56 -37.56
C GLU A 506 -7.07 -11.74 -36.31
N LEU A 507 -6.45 -12.01 -35.15
CA LEU A 507 -6.62 -11.23 -33.91
C LEU A 507 -5.96 -9.84 -33.97
N ILE A 508 -4.78 -9.73 -34.59
CA ILE A 508 -4.09 -8.44 -34.81
C ILE A 508 -4.87 -7.57 -35.80
N ALA A 509 -5.42 -8.17 -36.87
CA ALA A 509 -6.30 -7.48 -37.80
C ALA A 509 -7.64 -7.06 -37.15
N GLN A 510 -8.04 -7.69 -36.03
CA GLN A 510 -9.29 -7.39 -35.33
C GLN A 510 -9.05 -7.16 -33.82
N PRO A 511 -8.44 -6.04 -33.40
CA PRO A 511 -8.07 -5.80 -31.99
C PRO A 511 -9.26 -5.85 -31.01
N LYS A 512 -10.48 -5.58 -31.48
CA LYS A 512 -11.71 -5.74 -30.69
C LYS A 512 -11.97 -7.21 -30.33
N ILE A 513 -11.68 -8.15 -31.24
CA ILE A 513 -11.76 -9.59 -30.98
C ILE A 513 -10.60 -10.03 -30.08
N SER A 514 -9.38 -9.50 -30.25
CA SER A 514 -8.26 -9.75 -29.32
C SER A 514 -8.64 -9.40 -27.87
N VAL A 515 -9.18 -8.20 -27.64
CA VAL A 515 -9.66 -7.77 -26.31
C VAL A 515 -10.80 -8.67 -25.81
N LEU A 516 -11.80 -8.97 -26.65
CA LEU A 516 -12.94 -9.81 -26.28
C LEU A 516 -12.51 -11.24 -25.92
N LEU A 517 -11.58 -11.82 -26.67
CA LEU A 517 -11.02 -13.15 -26.41
C LEU A 517 -10.24 -13.19 -25.08
N SER A 518 -9.51 -12.13 -24.74
CA SER A 518 -8.85 -12.00 -23.44
C SER A 518 -9.84 -11.89 -22.26
N THR A 519 -11.12 -11.55 -22.47
CA THR A 519 -12.14 -11.63 -21.39
C THR A 519 -12.51 -13.06 -20.98
N LEU A 520 -12.09 -14.08 -21.76
CA LEU A 520 -12.24 -15.49 -21.38
C LEU A 520 -11.09 -16.02 -20.52
N MET A 521 -10.06 -15.23 -20.27
CA MET A 521 -8.92 -15.66 -19.45
C MET A 521 -9.40 -15.95 -18.02
N PRO A 522 -8.87 -17.01 -17.35
CA PRO A 522 -9.25 -17.32 -15.99
C PRO A 522 -9.01 -16.12 -15.07
N THR A 523 -10.02 -15.75 -14.28
CA THR A 523 -9.83 -14.75 -13.21
C THR A 523 -8.96 -15.32 -12.09
N GLU A 524 -8.96 -16.63 -11.89
CA GLU A 524 -8.21 -17.32 -10.84
C GLU A 524 -6.74 -17.53 -11.27
N LYS A 525 -5.82 -16.98 -10.48
CA LYS A 525 -4.38 -16.90 -10.79
C LYS A 525 -3.66 -18.26 -10.91
N ASP A 526 -4.07 -19.26 -10.14
CA ASP A 526 -3.58 -20.65 -10.20
C ASP A 526 -3.81 -21.30 -11.58
N LYS A 527 -4.94 -20.99 -12.22
CA LYS A 527 -5.31 -21.46 -13.56
C LYS A 527 -4.52 -20.78 -14.69
N CYS A 528 -3.64 -19.83 -14.36
CA CYS A 528 -2.83 -19.07 -15.32
C CYS A 528 -1.32 -19.03 -14.99
N LEU A 529 -0.80 -19.87 -14.08
CA LEU A 529 0.62 -19.85 -13.69
C LEU A 529 1.60 -20.20 -14.82
N ILE A 530 1.16 -20.94 -15.83
CA ILE A 530 1.94 -21.33 -17.01
C ILE A 530 1.22 -20.82 -18.28
N PRO A 531 1.89 -20.15 -19.24
CA PRO A 531 1.24 -19.60 -20.43
C PRO A 531 0.40 -20.60 -21.22
N LYS A 532 0.92 -21.81 -21.45
CA LYS A 532 0.21 -22.89 -22.17
C LYS A 532 -1.06 -23.35 -21.44
N GLN A 533 -1.01 -23.43 -20.10
CA GLN A 533 -2.16 -23.76 -19.25
C GLN A 533 -3.21 -22.63 -19.29
N CYS A 534 -2.77 -21.38 -19.18
CA CYS A 534 -3.66 -20.21 -19.23
C CYS A 534 -4.38 -20.11 -20.59
N LEU A 535 -3.64 -20.30 -21.69
CA LEU A 535 -4.18 -20.31 -23.05
C LEU A 535 -5.18 -21.45 -23.25
N LEU A 536 -4.86 -22.67 -22.78
CA LEU A 536 -5.75 -23.82 -22.86
C LEU A 536 -7.06 -23.58 -22.08
N ASN A 537 -6.98 -23.04 -20.86
CA ASN A 537 -8.15 -22.72 -20.04
C ASN A 537 -9.01 -21.60 -20.67
N THR A 538 -8.37 -20.60 -21.27
CA THR A 538 -9.05 -19.53 -22.04
C THR A 538 -9.79 -20.11 -23.25
N PHE A 539 -9.13 -20.98 -24.03
CA PHE A 539 -9.69 -21.57 -25.24
C PHE A 539 -10.79 -22.61 -24.96
N GLN A 540 -10.77 -23.29 -23.81
CA GLN A 540 -11.91 -24.12 -23.38
C GLN A 540 -13.22 -23.34 -23.24
N HIS A 541 -13.18 -22.02 -23.13
CA HIS A 541 -14.36 -21.16 -23.02
C HIS A 541 -14.75 -20.45 -24.33
N ILE A 542 -14.05 -20.71 -25.45
CA ILE A 542 -14.26 -20.00 -26.74
C ILE A 542 -15.73 -20.02 -27.23
N GLN A 543 -16.47 -21.10 -26.94
CA GLN A 543 -17.87 -21.25 -27.32
C GLN A 543 -18.78 -20.16 -26.72
N ARG A 544 -18.39 -19.54 -25.59
CA ARG A 544 -19.13 -18.41 -24.98
C ARG A 544 -19.15 -17.16 -25.88
N LEU A 545 -18.25 -17.06 -26.86
CA LEU A 545 -18.15 -15.94 -27.79
C LEU A 545 -18.62 -16.29 -29.21
N GLN A 546 -19.33 -17.41 -29.40
CA GLN A 546 -19.71 -17.92 -30.73
C GLN A 546 -20.62 -16.98 -31.54
N SER A 547 -21.33 -16.04 -30.90
CA SER A 547 -22.10 -14.99 -31.58
C SER A 547 -21.25 -13.79 -32.04
N ASN A 548 -20.03 -13.64 -31.52
CA ASN A 548 -19.24 -12.41 -31.57
C ASN A 548 -17.89 -12.57 -32.29
N ILE A 549 -17.54 -13.80 -32.71
CA ILE A 549 -16.26 -14.17 -33.33
C ILE A 549 -16.52 -15.01 -34.59
N PRO A 550 -15.80 -14.79 -35.70
CA PRO A 550 -15.92 -15.62 -36.91
C PRO A 550 -15.75 -17.12 -36.62
N LEU A 551 -16.64 -17.95 -37.18
CA LEU A 551 -16.60 -19.40 -37.01
C LEU A 551 -15.25 -20.00 -37.45
N THR A 552 -14.63 -19.42 -38.50
CA THR A 552 -13.28 -19.74 -38.96
C THR A 552 -12.24 -19.65 -37.85
N LEU A 553 -12.24 -18.55 -37.09
CA LEU A 553 -11.32 -18.31 -35.98
C LEU A 553 -11.61 -19.25 -34.81
N ILE A 554 -12.88 -19.51 -34.52
CA ILE A 554 -13.30 -20.48 -33.49
C ILE A 554 -12.78 -21.89 -33.82
N THR A 555 -12.92 -22.35 -35.08
CA THR A 555 -12.39 -23.67 -35.50
C THR A 555 -10.87 -23.73 -35.41
N LYS A 556 -10.13 -22.68 -35.80
CA LYS A 556 -8.67 -22.62 -35.61
C LYS A 556 -8.30 -22.73 -34.13
N ILE A 557 -8.96 -21.95 -33.26
CA ILE A 557 -8.73 -21.95 -31.81
C ILE A 557 -9.04 -23.33 -31.20
N GLN A 558 -10.14 -23.98 -31.60
CA GLN A 558 -10.50 -25.32 -31.15
C GLN A 558 -9.48 -26.37 -31.60
N ASN A 559 -8.96 -26.29 -32.83
CA ASN A 559 -7.91 -27.19 -33.32
C ASN A 559 -6.60 -27.04 -32.51
N ILE A 560 -6.23 -25.82 -32.12
CA ILE A 560 -5.09 -25.59 -31.22
C ILE A 560 -5.37 -26.11 -29.81
N ALA A 561 -6.54 -25.83 -29.23
CA ALA A 561 -6.92 -26.31 -27.91
C ALA A 561 -6.94 -27.85 -27.83
N TYR A 562 -7.42 -28.52 -28.87
CA TYR A 562 -7.38 -29.98 -29.01
C TYR A 562 -5.93 -30.49 -29.03
N ARG A 563 -5.07 -29.94 -29.90
CA ARG A 563 -3.65 -30.33 -30.00
C ARG A 563 -2.86 -30.08 -28.71
N LEU A 564 -3.14 -28.99 -27.99
CA LEU A 564 -2.55 -28.75 -26.66
C LEU A 564 -3.00 -29.81 -25.65
N LYS A 565 -4.29 -30.20 -25.66
CA LYS A 565 -4.83 -31.23 -24.78
C LYS A 565 -4.30 -32.64 -25.10
N THR A 566 -3.99 -32.96 -26.35
CA THR A 566 -3.40 -34.25 -26.73
C THR A 566 -1.89 -34.32 -26.52
N ASN A 567 -1.17 -33.20 -26.72
CA ASN A 567 0.30 -33.20 -26.78
C ASN A 567 0.98 -32.79 -25.46
N SER A 568 0.22 -32.36 -24.45
CA SER A 568 0.75 -32.23 -23.08
C SER A 568 0.67 -33.58 -22.35
N PRO A 569 1.80 -34.26 -22.06
CA PRO A 569 1.84 -35.28 -21.01
C PRO A 569 1.66 -34.56 -19.67
N MET A 570 0.40 -34.32 -19.31
CA MET A 570 0.04 -33.45 -18.20
C MET A 570 0.29 -34.18 -16.89
N LEU A 571 1.52 -34.04 -16.38
CA LEU A 571 1.90 -34.37 -15.01
C LEU A 571 1.19 -33.40 -14.05
N ILE A 572 -0.11 -33.58 -13.90
CA ILE A 572 -0.93 -32.97 -12.87
C ILE A 572 -0.50 -33.64 -11.55
N PRO A 573 0.04 -32.91 -10.55
CA PRO A 573 0.11 -33.42 -9.19
C PRO A 573 -1.33 -33.61 -8.73
N SER A 574 -1.78 -34.86 -8.60
CA SER A 574 -3.20 -35.21 -8.57
C SER A 574 -3.88 -34.97 -7.20
N GLN A 575 -3.74 -33.74 -6.68
CA GLN A 575 -4.64 -33.16 -5.69
C GLN A 575 -6.04 -33.00 -6.32
N SER A 576 -6.75 -34.11 -6.38
CA SER A 576 -8.06 -34.25 -6.99
C SER A 576 -9.13 -33.67 -6.06
N PHE A 577 -9.34 -32.34 -6.18
CA PHE A 577 -10.49 -31.66 -5.59
C PHE A 577 -11.80 -32.17 -6.21
N SER A 578 -12.30 -33.27 -5.65
CA SER A 578 -13.59 -33.88 -6.01
C SER A 578 -14.75 -33.02 -5.48
N SER A 579 -14.92 -31.86 -6.11
CA SER A 579 -16.18 -31.12 -6.07
C SER A 579 -17.12 -31.77 -7.09
N LYS A 580 -18.22 -32.36 -6.61
CA LYS A 580 -19.27 -32.83 -7.51
C LYS A 580 -19.83 -31.62 -8.29
N PRO A 581 -20.00 -31.70 -9.62
CA PRO A 581 -20.69 -30.66 -10.33
C PRO A 581 -22.13 -30.57 -9.79
N VAL A 582 -22.55 -29.36 -9.41
CA VAL A 582 -23.97 -29.07 -9.17
C VAL A 582 -24.58 -28.76 -10.53
N ASP A 583 -25.59 -29.51 -10.95
CA ASP A 583 -26.22 -29.34 -12.26
C ASP A 583 -26.78 -27.93 -12.44
N VAL A 584 -26.20 -27.18 -13.38
CA VAL A 584 -26.70 -25.88 -13.82
C VAL A 584 -27.58 -26.11 -15.05
N ASN A 585 -28.88 -26.30 -14.82
CA ASN A 585 -29.87 -26.32 -15.90
C ASN A 585 -29.89 -24.96 -16.62
N VAL A 586 -29.32 -24.92 -17.82
CA VAL A 586 -29.35 -23.74 -18.70
C VAL A 586 -30.68 -23.69 -19.44
N PHE A 587 -31.64 -22.92 -18.93
CA PHE A 587 -32.82 -22.56 -19.69
C PHE A 587 -32.49 -21.44 -20.67
N VAL A 588 -32.58 -21.74 -21.97
CA VAL A 588 -32.59 -20.77 -23.05
C VAL A 588 -34.04 -20.38 -23.34
N ASP A 589 -34.42 -19.13 -23.11
CA ASP A 589 -35.70 -18.61 -23.59
C ASP A 589 -35.53 -17.91 -24.96
N ARG A 590 -36.50 -18.11 -25.84
CA ARG A 590 -36.56 -17.59 -27.22
C ARG A 590 -37.91 -16.94 -27.44
N LYS A 591 -38.00 -15.60 -27.37
CA LYS A 591 -39.13 -14.83 -27.95
C LYS A 591 -38.84 -13.33 -28.12
N ASN A 592 -38.27 -12.99 -29.27
CA ASN A 592 -38.90 -12.16 -30.32
C ASN A 592 -37.84 -11.44 -31.18
N PRO A 593 -37.93 -11.50 -32.52
CA PRO A 593 -37.08 -10.70 -33.40
C PRO A 593 -37.65 -9.29 -33.56
N VAL A 594 -36.79 -8.27 -33.44
CA VAL A 594 -37.09 -6.94 -33.99
C VAL A 594 -36.60 -6.92 -35.44
N ALA A 595 -37.52 -6.77 -36.38
CA ALA A 595 -37.18 -6.61 -37.78
C ALA A 595 -36.57 -5.22 -38.02
N VAL A 596 -35.28 -5.17 -38.35
CA VAL A 596 -34.66 -3.97 -38.92
C VAL A 596 -34.94 -4.01 -40.43
N ALA A 597 -35.66 -3.01 -40.95
CA ALA A 597 -35.86 -2.87 -42.37
C ALA A 597 -34.52 -2.55 -43.06
N ILE A 598 -34.09 -3.43 -43.95
CA ILE A 598 -32.97 -3.17 -44.86
C ILE A 598 -33.56 -2.51 -46.09
N ASP A 599 -33.31 -1.21 -46.24
CA ASP A 599 -33.72 -0.47 -47.44
C ASP A 599 -32.76 -0.79 -48.60
N ASN A 600 -33.30 -0.95 -49.81
CA ASN A 600 -32.59 -1.61 -50.91
C ASN A 600 -31.94 -0.61 -51.88
N MET A 601 -30.63 -0.74 -52.13
CA MET A 601 -29.98 -0.07 -53.26
C MET A 601 -28.92 -0.93 -53.98
N PHE A 602 -29.33 -1.45 -55.14
CA PHE A 602 -28.50 -1.91 -56.28
C PHE A 602 -27.69 -3.24 -56.10
N PRO A 603 -27.35 -3.97 -57.20
CA PRO A 603 -28.35 -4.70 -57.99
C PRO A 603 -27.94 -6.15 -58.35
N ASN A 604 -28.85 -6.88 -59.00
CA ASN A 604 -28.75 -8.30 -59.38
C ASN A 604 -27.63 -8.65 -60.40
N ASN A 605 -27.03 -9.84 -60.22
CA ASN A 605 -26.64 -10.86 -61.23
C ASN A 605 -25.81 -11.97 -60.52
N MET A 606 -25.86 -13.28 -60.82
CA MET A 606 -26.72 -14.10 -61.69
C MET A 606 -26.60 -15.60 -61.27
N ILE A 607 -27.61 -16.44 -61.57
CA ILE A 607 -27.54 -17.90 -61.92
C ILE A 607 -26.48 -18.76 -61.16
N SER A 608 -26.79 -19.54 -60.12
CA SER A 608 -27.66 -20.75 -59.97
C SER A 608 -27.16 -22.05 -60.61
N ASN A 609 -26.96 -23.12 -59.81
CA ASN A 609 -27.41 -24.50 -60.12
C ASN A 609 -27.27 -25.52 -58.97
N PHE A 610 -28.28 -26.40 -58.90
CA PHE A 610 -28.46 -27.75 -58.31
C PHE A 610 -27.21 -28.63 -58.02
N ASN A 611 -27.23 -29.73 -57.22
CA ASN A 611 -28.26 -30.54 -56.51
C ASN A 611 -27.52 -31.33 -55.36
N LYS A 612 -28.07 -31.95 -54.31
CA LYS A 612 -29.24 -32.86 -54.15
C LYS A 612 -29.55 -33.11 -52.64
N PHE A 613 -30.75 -33.63 -52.34
CA PHE A 613 -31.30 -34.01 -51.00
C PHE A 613 -31.02 -35.51 -50.64
N PRO A 614 -31.43 -36.12 -49.47
CA PRO A 614 -32.49 -35.71 -48.52
C PRO A 614 -32.28 -35.90 -47.00
N TYR A 615 -33.32 -35.50 -46.24
CA TYR A 615 -33.56 -35.67 -44.80
C TYR A 615 -33.88 -37.11 -44.36
N VAL A 616 -33.70 -37.40 -43.06
CA VAL A 616 -34.67 -38.12 -42.21
C VAL A 616 -34.79 -37.38 -40.86
N THR A 617 -35.89 -37.56 -40.12
CA THR A 617 -36.30 -36.75 -38.96
C THR A 617 -36.98 -37.60 -37.86
N TRP A 618 -37.02 -37.06 -36.62
CA TRP A 618 -37.94 -37.43 -35.51
C TRP A 618 -37.73 -38.80 -34.80
N ASN A 619 -38.24 -39.07 -33.58
CA ASN A 619 -38.54 -38.26 -32.37
C ASN A 619 -38.89 -39.20 -31.16
N ILE A 620 -38.84 -38.69 -29.92
CA ILE A 620 -39.40 -39.18 -28.61
C ILE A 620 -39.29 -40.68 -28.18
N ASN A 621 -38.84 -40.95 -26.94
CA ASN A 621 -39.71 -41.44 -25.84
C ASN A 621 -39.01 -41.60 -24.47
N MET A 622 -39.80 -41.60 -23.39
CA MET A 622 -39.41 -41.97 -22.02
C MET A 622 -40.02 -43.33 -21.63
N GLU A 623 -39.43 -44.05 -20.67
CA GLU A 623 -40.05 -44.53 -19.41
C GLU A 623 -39.04 -45.40 -18.61
N HIS A 624 -38.81 -45.11 -17.33
CA HIS A 624 -39.41 -45.71 -16.12
C HIS A 624 -39.17 -47.22 -15.91
N GLY A 625 -38.43 -47.55 -14.84
CA GLY A 625 -38.28 -48.91 -14.30
C GLY A 625 -37.47 -48.93 -13.00
N LYS A 626 -38.04 -49.48 -11.91
CA LYS A 626 -37.33 -49.79 -10.65
C LYS A 626 -37.08 -51.30 -10.59
N ILE A 627 -36.07 -51.76 -9.84
CA ILE A 627 -36.11 -52.88 -8.86
C ILE A 627 -34.67 -53.26 -8.43
N GLY A 628 -34.52 -53.58 -7.14
CA GLY A 628 -33.49 -54.46 -6.55
C GLY A 628 -34.20 -55.42 -5.57
N PRO A 629 -33.53 -56.27 -4.77
CA PRO A 629 -32.12 -56.27 -4.38
C PRO A 629 -31.46 -57.67 -4.47
N THR A 630 -30.35 -57.94 -3.76
CA THR A 630 -30.16 -59.02 -2.74
C THR A 630 -28.67 -59.15 -2.35
N MET A 631 -28.35 -59.77 -1.20
CA MET A 631 -26.99 -59.95 -0.64
C MET A 631 -26.62 -61.44 -0.45
N GLN A 632 -25.33 -61.78 -0.55
CA GLN A 632 -24.52 -62.72 0.29
C GLN A 632 -23.12 -62.89 -0.40
N VAL A 633 -21.92 -62.96 0.21
CA VAL A 633 -21.37 -63.30 1.57
C VAL A 633 -20.76 -64.72 1.63
N ASP A 634 -19.62 -64.84 2.34
CA ASP A 634 -18.82 -66.04 2.70
C ASP A 634 -17.99 -66.76 1.58
N SER A 635 -16.84 -67.42 1.86
CA SER A 635 -15.92 -67.40 3.03
C SER A 635 -14.51 -67.99 2.69
N GLN A 636 -13.62 -68.08 3.68
CA GLN A 636 -12.23 -68.62 3.64
C GLN A 636 -12.19 -70.17 3.83
N PRO A 637 -11.07 -70.90 3.58
CA PRO A 637 -10.04 -71.13 4.63
C PRO A 637 -8.57 -71.30 4.13
N THR A 638 -7.72 -72.05 4.85
CA THR A 638 -6.23 -71.94 4.94
C THR A 638 -5.51 -73.30 4.85
N GLU A 639 -4.20 -73.34 4.50
CA GLU A 639 -3.07 -74.19 5.02
C GLU A 639 -1.93 -74.40 3.98
N TRP A 640 -0.64 -74.10 4.28
CA TRP A 640 0.46 -74.96 4.81
C TRP A 640 0.86 -76.17 3.92
N GLU A 641 2.12 -76.62 3.73
CA GLU A 641 3.50 -76.09 3.92
C GLU A 641 4.51 -77.10 3.26
N THR A 642 5.78 -76.74 2.91
CA THR A 642 7.02 -77.59 2.92
C THR A 642 8.21 -77.03 2.06
N GLY A 643 9.47 -77.33 2.44
CA GLY A 643 10.63 -77.43 1.52
C GLY A 643 11.87 -76.54 1.78
N LEU A 644 12.96 -77.13 2.32
CA LEU A 644 14.30 -76.55 2.59
C LEU A 644 15.40 -77.49 2.00
N PRO A 645 16.73 -77.29 2.20
CA PRO A 645 17.63 -76.13 2.01
C PRO A 645 18.91 -76.50 1.18
N VAL A 646 19.95 -75.63 1.13
CA VAL A 646 21.45 -75.90 1.03
C VAL A 646 22.20 -74.67 0.43
N ASP A 647 23.46 -74.28 0.75
CA ASP A 647 24.30 -74.32 1.98
C ASP A 647 25.63 -73.49 1.79
N ILE A 648 26.43 -73.29 2.85
CA ILE A 648 27.90 -72.96 2.94
C ILE A 648 28.44 -71.54 2.55
N ASN A 649 28.58 -70.69 3.59
CA ASN A 649 29.76 -69.99 4.19
C ASN A 649 31.06 -69.47 3.44
N PRO A 650 31.89 -68.58 4.09
CA PRO A 650 32.96 -67.76 3.46
C PRO A 650 34.43 -67.92 4.00
N ALA A 651 35.38 -67.17 3.39
CA ALA A 651 36.77 -66.81 3.85
C ALA A 651 37.19 -65.47 3.15
N GLU A 652 37.97 -64.50 3.67
CA GLU A 652 39.33 -64.45 4.32
C GLU A 652 40.52 -64.61 3.32
N ILE A 653 41.70 -63.91 3.35
CA ILE A 653 42.38 -63.12 4.42
C ILE A 653 43.57 -62.19 3.94
N LYS A 654 43.93 -61.13 4.73
CA LYS A 654 45.22 -60.33 4.93
C LYS A 654 46.13 -59.73 3.81
N VAL A 655 46.66 -58.50 4.05
CA VAL A 655 48.08 -58.05 4.31
C VAL A 655 48.30 -56.52 3.96
N SER A 656 49.27 -55.81 4.60
CA SER A 656 49.55 -54.34 4.59
C SER A 656 51.06 -54.04 4.27
N PRO A 657 51.79 -52.94 4.67
CA PRO A 657 51.51 -51.55 5.13
C PRO A 657 52.52 -50.43 4.60
N ILE A 658 52.65 -49.27 5.31
CA ILE A 658 53.74 -48.20 5.34
C ILE A 658 53.77 -47.23 4.11
N ILE A 659 54.02 -45.88 4.14
CA ILE A 659 54.89 -44.96 4.94
C ILE A 659 54.21 -43.62 5.37
N THR A 660 54.78 -42.99 6.42
CA THR A 660 54.42 -41.74 7.17
C THR A 660 54.75 -40.40 6.47
N THR A 661 54.18 -39.25 6.89
CA THR A 661 54.70 -38.31 7.94
C THR A 661 53.80 -37.05 8.06
N ASP A 662 53.72 -36.25 9.14
CA ASP A 662 54.02 -36.41 10.59
C ASP A 662 53.49 -35.20 11.43
N LYS A 663 53.00 -35.41 12.67
CA LYS A 663 52.84 -34.44 13.81
C LYS A 663 51.95 -33.16 13.65
N ALA A 664 51.42 -32.50 14.70
CA ALA A 664 51.49 -32.66 16.18
C ALA A 664 50.14 -32.30 16.91
N HIS A 665 50.11 -32.35 18.25
CA HIS A 665 48.92 -32.36 19.12
C HIS A 665 48.30 -31.02 19.55
N VAL A 666 47.03 -31.12 19.97
CA VAL A 666 46.26 -30.19 20.83
C VAL A 666 46.85 -30.05 22.24
N THR A 667 46.75 -28.88 22.88
CA THR A 667 46.91 -28.72 24.34
C THR A 667 45.96 -27.65 24.90
N LYS A 668 45.60 -27.77 26.19
CA LYS A 668 44.60 -26.94 26.90
C LYS A 668 45.16 -25.56 27.31
N PRO A 669 44.32 -24.51 27.44
CA PRO A 669 44.73 -23.23 28.03
C PRO A 669 44.58 -23.21 29.57
N GLN A 670 45.62 -22.77 30.26
CA GLN A 670 45.56 -22.19 31.62
C GLN A 670 46.66 -21.11 31.78
N PRO A 671 46.63 -20.26 32.82
CA PRO A 671 46.94 -18.83 32.67
C PRO A 671 48.38 -18.42 33.05
N TYR A 672 48.78 -17.18 32.72
CA TYR A 672 49.11 -16.13 33.73
C TYR A 672 49.64 -14.80 33.13
N HIS A 673 49.23 -13.69 33.77
CA HIS A 673 49.94 -12.43 34.09
C HIS A 673 50.73 -11.54 33.09
N TYR A 674 50.42 -10.22 33.21
CA TYR A 674 51.28 -9.02 33.02
C TYR A 674 51.84 -8.75 31.59
N THR A 675 52.30 -7.54 31.21
CA THR A 675 52.63 -6.31 31.97
C THR A 675 52.25 -5.03 31.21
N ILE A 676 52.12 -3.90 31.91
CA ILE A 676 52.09 -2.54 31.34
C ILE A 676 53.43 -2.21 30.67
N SER A 677 53.41 -1.45 29.56
CA SER A 677 54.60 -0.73 29.07
C SER A 677 54.23 0.64 28.47
N LYS A 678 54.94 1.69 28.89
CA LYS A 678 54.96 3.01 28.23
C LYS A 678 56.15 3.06 27.26
N LYS A 679 56.04 3.82 26.18
CA LYS A 679 57.22 4.47 25.57
C LYS A 679 56.86 5.82 24.93
N GLN A 680 57.82 6.74 24.98
CA GLN A 680 57.73 8.11 24.44
C GLN A 680 58.59 8.23 23.17
N SER A 681 58.19 9.15 22.28
CA SER A 681 59.05 9.97 21.41
C SER A 681 58.17 11.14 20.93
N THR A 682 58.42 12.44 21.16
CA THR A 682 59.50 13.33 20.62
C THR A 682 59.60 13.35 19.08
N PHE A 683 59.76 14.49 18.40
CA PHE A 683 60.09 15.88 18.82
C PHE A 683 59.47 16.92 17.86
N GLU A 684 59.36 18.19 18.30
CA GLU A 684 59.24 19.46 17.51
C GLU A 684 58.13 19.61 16.43
N ASP A 685 57.68 20.81 16.02
CA ASP A 685 58.19 22.17 16.25
C ASP A 685 57.06 23.23 16.39
N ASN A 686 57.41 24.49 16.72
CA ASN A 686 56.52 25.67 16.86
C ASN A 686 57.06 26.82 15.94
N PRO A 687 56.71 28.14 16.00
CA PRO A 687 55.88 28.92 16.95
C PRO A 687 54.90 29.97 16.31
N GLU A 688 54.52 30.97 17.13
CA GLU A 688 54.03 32.35 16.84
C GLU A 688 52.50 32.61 17.02
N ILE A 689 52.07 33.30 18.10
CA ILE A 689 51.85 34.78 18.30
C ILE A 689 50.32 35.08 18.26
N GLU A 690 49.66 35.84 19.16
CA GLU A 690 50.09 36.78 20.23
C GLU A 690 49.05 37.03 21.36
N HIS A 691 49.49 37.70 22.44
CA HIS A 691 48.80 38.59 23.42
C HIS A 691 47.60 38.19 24.32
N THR A 692 47.91 38.12 25.64
CA THR A 692 47.12 38.57 26.82
C THR A 692 47.25 40.12 27.03
N PRO A 693 46.46 40.85 27.88
CA PRO A 693 46.44 40.68 29.37
C PRO A 693 45.14 41.04 30.19
N GLU A 694 44.93 40.24 31.24
CA GLU A 694 44.79 40.58 32.68
C GLU A 694 44.18 41.90 33.25
N MET A 695 43.42 41.76 34.36
CA MET A 695 43.65 42.37 35.72
C MET A 695 42.52 43.21 36.39
N VAL A 696 42.56 43.20 37.75
CA VAL A 696 42.08 44.19 38.77
C VAL A 696 40.83 43.85 39.62
N LEU A 697 40.96 44.10 40.93
CA LEU A 697 39.99 43.88 42.04
C LEU A 697 40.26 44.90 43.17
N PRO A 698 39.23 45.50 43.83
CA PRO A 698 39.45 46.14 45.14
C PRO A 698 38.32 46.05 46.21
N LYS A 699 38.67 45.45 47.36
CA LYS A 699 38.58 45.93 48.78
C LYS A 699 37.29 46.42 49.50
N GLU A 700 37.41 46.39 50.83
CA GLU A 700 36.39 46.61 51.88
C GLU A 700 36.22 48.07 52.37
N ILE A 701 35.11 48.38 53.05
CA ILE A 701 34.91 49.45 54.08
C ILE A 701 33.94 48.91 55.18
N SER A 702 33.90 49.48 56.40
CA SER A 702 33.34 48.85 57.61
C SER A 702 32.54 49.77 58.60
N TYR A 703 31.57 49.16 59.32
CA TYR A 703 30.91 49.61 60.59
C TYR A 703 30.11 50.96 60.59
N PRO A 704 29.34 51.36 61.65
CA PRO A 704 29.01 50.71 62.94
C PRO A 704 27.51 50.67 63.41
N ILE A 705 27.23 49.76 64.35
CA ILE A 705 26.42 49.84 65.62
C ILE A 705 25.23 50.83 65.77
N MET A 706 24.06 50.31 66.22
CA MET A 706 23.29 50.85 67.38
C MET A 706 22.36 49.80 68.03
N ASN A 707 21.85 50.09 69.24
CA ASN A 707 21.12 49.17 70.14
C ASN A 707 19.64 49.58 70.35
N GLU A 708 18.82 48.63 70.84
CA GLU A 708 17.81 48.70 71.95
C GLU A 708 16.99 47.36 71.91
N GLU A 709 16.81 46.58 72.99
CA GLU A 709 16.01 46.78 74.23
C GLU A 709 14.47 46.69 74.00
N ILE A 710 13.62 46.07 74.83
CA ILE A 710 13.78 45.31 76.11
C ILE A 710 12.56 44.38 76.37
N GLU A 711 12.75 43.26 77.11
CA GLU A 711 11.79 42.41 77.92
C GLU A 711 10.33 42.08 77.40
N ILE A 712 9.50 41.16 77.92
CA ILE A 712 9.26 40.59 79.26
C ILE A 712 8.92 39.08 79.24
N GLN A 713 9.35 38.44 80.34
CA GLN A 713 9.25 37.06 80.81
C GLN A 713 7.83 36.47 80.81
N THR A 714 7.63 35.16 80.58
CA THR A 714 7.57 34.04 81.58
C THR A 714 7.08 32.76 80.84
N SER A 715 7.13 31.50 81.30
CA SER A 715 7.78 30.74 82.40
C SER A 715 7.71 29.23 82.00
N SER A 716 8.77 28.41 82.04
CA SER A 716 9.30 27.62 83.19
C SER A 716 8.37 26.51 83.72
N PRO A 717 8.85 25.27 83.98
CA PRO A 717 10.03 24.52 83.50
C PRO A 717 9.57 23.26 82.70
N GLU A 718 10.25 22.13 82.41
CA GLU A 718 11.63 21.58 82.39
C GLU A 718 11.59 20.38 81.37
N LYS A 719 12.65 19.66 80.92
CA LYS A 719 14.10 19.66 81.18
C LYS A 719 14.91 19.33 79.91
N THR A 720 16.21 19.61 80.00
CA THR A 720 17.36 19.50 79.08
C THR A 720 18.03 18.12 78.98
N PRO A 721 19.09 17.89 78.13
CA PRO A 721 19.68 18.68 77.01
C PRO A 721 19.79 17.84 75.68
N THR A 722 20.37 18.23 74.52
CA THR A 722 21.62 18.97 74.22
C THR A 722 21.74 19.37 72.72
N LYS A 723 22.02 20.67 72.39
CA LYS A 723 22.72 21.26 71.19
C LYS A 723 22.32 20.87 69.72
N ILE A 724 22.45 21.68 68.65
CA ILE A 724 22.63 23.14 68.40
C ILE A 724 22.15 23.48 66.95
N TYR A 725 21.99 24.78 66.63
CA TYR A 725 21.54 25.41 65.36
C TYR A 725 22.42 25.14 64.10
N SER A 726 22.07 25.48 62.84
CA SER A 726 21.35 26.69 62.37
C SER A 726 20.60 26.57 61.01
N GLN A 727 19.85 27.64 60.67
CA GLN A 727 19.02 27.83 59.46
C GLN A 727 19.60 28.93 58.54
N LYS A 728 19.23 28.96 57.23
CA LYS A 728 18.47 30.07 56.61
C LYS A 728 18.18 29.92 55.09
N LYS A 729 16.97 30.36 54.70
CA LYS A 729 16.58 30.98 53.40
C LYS A 729 16.63 32.54 53.59
N PRO A 730 16.30 33.48 52.65
CA PRO A 730 15.56 33.33 51.38
C PRO A 730 15.95 34.30 50.20
N ASN A 731 15.07 34.35 49.17
CA ASN A 731 14.67 35.47 48.27
C ASN A 731 15.71 36.31 47.48
N VAL A 732 15.44 36.49 46.15
CA VAL A 732 14.90 37.73 45.54
C VAL A 732 13.96 37.34 44.35
N PRO A 733 12.82 38.02 44.08
CA PRO A 733 11.92 37.75 42.94
C PRO A 733 11.78 38.90 41.90
N TYR A 734 10.97 38.65 40.85
CA TYR A 734 10.38 39.59 39.86
C TYR A 734 11.27 40.29 38.80
N ILE A 735 10.98 40.00 37.52
CA ILE A 735 10.53 40.97 36.49
C ILE A 735 9.46 40.26 35.62
N GLU A 736 8.44 40.98 35.16
CA GLU A 736 7.36 40.49 34.27
C GLU A 736 7.61 40.86 32.79
N SER A 737 6.97 40.14 31.86
CA SER A 737 6.70 40.65 30.51
C SER A 737 5.43 40.00 29.93
N ASP A 738 4.42 40.82 29.65
CA ASP A 738 3.14 40.37 29.10
C ASP A 738 3.23 39.73 27.71
N PHE A 739 2.28 38.83 27.43
CA PHE A 739 2.02 38.30 26.09
C PHE A 739 0.52 38.42 25.78
N SER A 740 0.16 39.12 24.70
CA SER A 740 -1.23 39.38 24.32
C SER A 740 -1.61 38.71 23.00
N GLU A 741 -2.69 37.92 23.06
CA GLU A 741 -3.67 37.56 22.00
C GLU A 741 -3.20 37.36 20.54
N ARG A 742 -3.20 36.10 20.05
CA ARG A 742 -4.31 35.43 19.32
C ARG A 742 -4.61 35.99 17.92
N VAL A 743 -4.73 35.09 16.94
CA VAL A 743 -6.02 34.75 16.28
C VAL A 743 -5.86 33.41 15.52
N LYS A 744 -6.99 32.76 15.21
CA LYS A 744 -7.10 31.44 14.57
C LYS A 744 -7.02 31.56 13.04
N ASP A 745 -6.82 30.42 12.36
CA ASP A 745 -7.89 29.97 11.46
C ASP A 745 -7.97 28.44 11.30
N LYS A 746 -9.10 27.93 10.79
CA LYS A 746 -9.38 26.49 10.59
C LYS A 746 -9.89 26.21 9.17
N THR A 747 -9.38 25.15 8.53
CA THR A 747 -10.17 24.35 7.57
C THR A 747 -9.81 22.86 7.62
N SER A 748 -10.79 22.04 7.97
CA SER A 748 -10.93 20.59 7.71
C SER A 748 -11.18 20.32 6.21
N ASN A 749 -11.23 19.10 5.66
CA ASN A 749 -11.27 17.69 6.13
C ASN A 749 -10.81 16.80 4.93
N GLU A 750 -10.75 15.46 4.89
CA GLU A 750 -10.40 14.29 5.74
C GLU A 750 -10.52 13.07 4.75
N ASN A 751 -10.08 11.83 4.98
CA ASN A 751 -9.50 11.12 6.13
C ASN A 751 -8.69 9.92 5.57
N VAL A 752 -7.68 9.45 6.29
CA VAL A 752 -7.34 8.00 6.40
C VAL A 752 -7.60 7.66 7.86
N SER A 753 -8.21 6.51 8.18
CA SER A 753 -8.61 6.25 9.57
C SER A 753 -7.39 6.17 10.49
N SER A 754 -7.27 7.14 11.39
CA SER A 754 -6.17 7.26 12.35
C SER A 754 -6.59 6.88 13.77
N ALA A 755 -7.70 6.14 13.90
CA ALA A 755 -8.47 5.91 15.13
C ALA A 755 -7.74 5.06 16.19
N ILE A 756 -8.28 5.02 17.42
CA ILE A 756 -7.63 4.34 18.55
C ILE A 756 -7.98 2.86 18.59
N VAL A 757 -6.93 2.06 18.65
CA VAL A 757 -6.96 0.60 18.62
C VAL A 757 -6.80 0.06 20.05
N LEU A 758 -7.71 0.39 20.98
CA LEU A 758 -7.58 -0.03 22.39
C LEU A 758 -7.62 -1.57 22.56
N PRO A 759 -6.61 -2.21 23.21
CA PRO A 759 -6.59 -3.66 23.44
C PRO A 759 -7.87 -4.18 24.10
N PRO A 760 -8.21 -5.46 23.89
CA PRO A 760 -9.58 -5.91 23.71
C PRO A 760 -10.53 -5.50 24.83
N LEU A 761 -11.68 -4.97 24.42
CA LEU A 761 -12.85 -4.67 25.25
C LEU A 761 -12.70 -3.48 26.22
N ILE A 762 -11.55 -2.80 26.29
CA ILE A 762 -11.43 -1.55 27.04
C ILE A 762 -12.30 -0.50 26.34
N LYS A 763 -13.37 -0.09 27.00
CA LYS A 763 -14.18 1.05 26.56
C LYS A 763 -13.78 2.32 27.28
N THR A 764 -14.05 3.47 26.67
CA THR A 764 -13.77 4.78 27.28
C THR A 764 -14.78 5.17 28.36
N ASP A 765 -16.01 4.66 28.28
CA ASP A 765 -17.18 4.86 29.16
C ASP A 765 -17.27 3.83 30.31
N LYS A 766 -16.12 3.26 30.72
CA LYS A 766 -16.05 2.25 31.80
C LYS A 766 -14.81 2.41 32.67
N PRO A 767 -14.89 2.13 33.99
CA PRO A 767 -13.73 2.00 34.86
C PRO A 767 -12.67 1.03 34.32
N ILE A 768 -11.40 1.41 34.39
CA ILE A 768 -10.28 0.57 33.95
C ILE A 768 -9.93 -0.39 35.10
N LYS A 769 -10.29 -1.68 34.95
CA LYS A 769 -9.96 -2.72 35.94
C LYS A 769 -8.59 -3.30 35.62
N VAL A 770 -7.72 -3.44 36.62
CA VAL A 770 -6.36 -3.97 36.49
C VAL A 770 -6.13 -5.03 37.55
N GLN A 771 -5.87 -6.25 37.10
CA GLN A 771 -5.56 -7.39 37.95
C GLN A 771 -4.05 -7.64 37.90
N ILE A 772 -3.44 -8.00 39.04
CA ILE A 772 -2.06 -8.46 39.09
C ILE A 772 -2.13 -9.98 38.95
N SER A 773 -1.69 -10.52 37.81
CA SER A 773 -1.63 -11.97 37.59
C SER A 773 -0.69 -12.66 38.60
N ASN A 774 -0.87 -13.96 38.80
CA ASN A 774 -0.02 -14.81 39.65
C ASN A 774 1.49 -14.67 39.34
N ASN A 775 1.84 -14.30 38.10
CA ASN A 775 3.20 -14.08 37.63
C ASN A 775 3.76 -12.67 37.98
N GLY A 776 3.02 -11.89 38.77
CA GLY A 776 3.37 -10.51 39.16
C GLY A 776 3.21 -9.47 38.04
N VAL A 777 2.57 -9.83 36.92
CA VAL A 777 2.35 -8.93 35.78
C VAL A 777 0.98 -8.28 35.90
N PRO A 778 0.87 -6.93 35.90
CA PRO A 778 -0.41 -6.25 35.78
C PRO A 778 -1.01 -6.47 34.38
N VAL A 779 -2.30 -6.76 34.33
CA VAL A 779 -3.10 -6.98 33.12
C VAL A 779 -4.43 -6.25 33.30
N VAL A 780 -4.84 -5.47 32.30
CA VAL A 780 -6.17 -4.82 32.29
C VAL A 780 -7.23 -5.86 31.98
N THR A 781 -8.36 -5.83 32.69
CA THR A 781 -9.49 -6.75 32.49
C THR A 781 -10.81 -5.99 32.34
N THR A 782 -11.78 -6.68 31.74
CA THR A 782 -12.98 -6.05 31.16
C THR A 782 -14.26 -6.87 31.38
N ASP A 783 -14.13 -8.09 31.88
CA ASP A 783 -15.22 -8.99 32.27
C ASP A 783 -15.45 -8.94 33.79
N ASP A 784 -16.70 -8.66 34.20
CA ASP A 784 -17.13 -8.72 35.60
C ASP A 784 -17.40 -10.17 36.10
N HIS A 785 -17.19 -11.18 35.24
CA HIS A 785 -17.61 -12.57 35.47
C HIS A 785 -16.51 -13.51 36.00
N ASN A 786 -15.25 -13.07 36.09
CA ASN A 786 -14.14 -13.89 36.54
C ASN A 786 -13.18 -13.11 37.46
N THR A 787 -13.33 -13.26 38.78
CA THR A 787 -12.18 -13.17 39.70
C THR A 787 -12.46 -13.84 41.05
N ALA A 788 -11.50 -14.61 41.54
CA ALA A 788 -11.40 -15.00 42.95
C ALA A 788 -10.52 -14.02 43.77
N GLU A 789 -9.88 -13.04 43.10
CA GLU A 789 -9.01 -12.03 43.71
C GLU A 789 -9.47 -10.61 43.36
N PRO A 790 -9.42 -9.64 44.28
CA PRO A 790 -9.83 -8.27 44.01
C PRO A 790 -8.81 -7.51 43.15
N GLY A 791 -9.24 -7.05 41.97
CA GLY A 791 -8.47 -6.14 41.12
C GLY A 791 -8.49 -4.69 41.62
N PHE A 792 -7.69 -3.83 40.98
CA PHE A 792 -7.67 -2.38 41.21
C PHE A 792 -8.45 -1.70 40.09
N GLU A 793 -9.36 -0.79 40.44
CA GLU A 793 -10.21 -0.10 39.47
C GLU A 793 -9.87 1.39 39.48
N LEU A 794 -9.47 1.92 38.33
CA LEU A 794 -9.38 3.36 38.08
C LEU A 794 -10.71 3.86 37.48
N PRO A 795 -11.04 5.16 37.62
CA PRO A 795 -12.11 5.81 36.87
C PRO A 795 -12.02 5.58 35.35
N GLU A 796 -13.10 5.92 34.66
CA GLU A 796 -13.19 5.87 33.20
C GLU A 796 -12.22 6.84 32.50
N ILE A 797 -11.92 6.55 31.23
CA ILE A 797 -10.88 7.23 30.45
C ILE A 797 -11.20 8.72 30.23
N SER A 798 -12.47 9.04 30.03
CA SER A 798 -13.00 10.41 29.94
C SER A 798 -12.64 11.21 31.19
N GLU A 799 -13.04 10.73 32.37
CA GLU A 799 -12.77 11.42 33.64
C GLU A 799 -11.27 11.42 33.99
N LEU A 800 -10.49 10.39 33.63
CA LEU A 800 -9.04 10.40 33.86
C LEU A 800 -8.30 11.48 33.05
N LEU A 801 -8.73 11.76 31.82
CA LEU A 801 -8.08 12.73 30.91
C LEU A 801 -8.69 14.14 30.99
N LYS A 802 -9.82 14.32 31.68
CA LYS A 802 -10.45 15.61 31.99
C LYS A 802 -9.54 16.52 32.85
N PRO A 803 -9.60 17.86 32.72
CA PRO A 803 -8.83 18.79 33.57
C PRO A 803 -9.29 18.73 35.03
N PRO A 804 -8.39 18.87 36.01
CA PRO A 804 -8.72 18.54 37.40
C PRO A 804 -9.38 19.68 38.18
N GLU A 805 -10.50 19.35 38.82
CA GLU A 805 -11.21 20.24 39.74
C GLU A 805 -10.65 20.06 41.16
N ILE A 806 -9.64 20.86 41.51
CA ILE A 806 -8.73 20.67 42.67
C ILE A 806 -9.45 20.44 44.01
N ASP A 807 -10.58 21.10 44.23
CA ASP A 807 -11.31 21.05 45.51
C ASP A 807 -12.36 19.93 45.58
N ASP A 808 -12.67 19.27 44.45
CA ASP A 808 -13.67 18.20 44.32
C ASP A 808 -13.15 17.01 43.46
N LEU A 809 -11.83 16.78 43.47
CA LEU A 809 -11.11 15.78 42.64
C LEU A 809 -11.73 14.37 42.70
N LEU A 810 -12.25 13.89 41.56
CA LEU A 810 -12.89 12.58 41.38
C LEU A 810 -14.08 12.30 42.33
N LYS A 811 -14.68 13.35 42.90
CA LYS A 811 -15.77 13.25 43.90
C LYS A 811 -17.04 12.58 43.38
N ASP A 812 -17.37 12.81 42.11
CA ASP A 812 -18.56 12.25 41.45
C ASP A 812 -18.29 10.87 40.80
N ALA A 813 -17.03 10.39 40.84
CA ALA A 813 -16.66 9.10 40.28
C ALA A 813 -16.85 7.99 41.34
N ASP A 814 -17.85 7.12 41.13
CA ASP A 814 -18.05 5.92 41.94
C ASP A 814 -16.95 4.88 41.62
N SER A 815 -15.79 5.05 42.25
CA SER A 815 -14.58 4.28 42.00
C SER A 815 -13.90 3.87 43.32
N PRO A 816 -13.44 2.60 43.45
CA PRO A 816 -12.72 2.11 44.62
C PRO A 816 -11.53 2.97 45.06
N ILE A 817 -10.85 3.69 44.16
CA ILE A 817 -9.74 4.57 44.55
C ILE A 817 -10.19 5.76 45.42
N VAL A 818 -11.42 6.25 45.21
CA VAL A 818 -11.97 7.39 45.94
C VAL A 818 -12.25 6.99 47.39
N SER A 819 -12.91 5.85 47.60
CA SER A 819 -13.23 5.33 48.95
C SER A 819 -12.04 4.70 49.67
N GLN A 820 -11.16 3.96 48.98
CA GLN A 820 -10.03 3.26 49.59
C GLN A 820 -8.79 4.13 49.82
N VAL A 821 -8.65 5.26 49.11
CA VAL A 821 -7.42 6.08 49.15
C VAL A 821 -7.71 7.57 49.34
N LEU A 822 -8.53 8.19 48.49
CA LEU A 822 -8.74 9.65 48.56
C LEU A 822 -9.50 10.07 49.83
N GLN A 823 -10.53 9.33 50.24
CA GLN A 823 -11.26 9.55 51.49
C GLN A 823 -10.35 9.41 52.74
N PRO A 824 -9.54 8.33 52.89
CA PRO A 824 -8.51 8.26 53.94
C PRO A 824 -7.50 9.42 53.93
N LEU A 825 -7.02 9.87 52.77
CA LEU A 825 -6.15 11.04 52.69
C LEU A 825 -6.87 12.33 53.09
N SER A 826 -8.14 12.51 52.71
CA SER A 826 -8.99 13.61 53.15
C SER A 826 -9.33 13.53 54.65
N ALA A 827 -9.34 12.35 55.27
CA ALA A 827 -9.49 12.20 56.72
C ALA A 827 -8.20 12.58 57.47
N ILE A 828 -7.02 12.18 56.95
CA ILE A 828 -5.71 12.49 57.55
C ILE A 828 -5.40 13.99 57.46
N PHE A 829 -5.61 14.61 56.30
CA PHE A 829 -5.22 16.00 56.04
C PHE A 829 -6.38 17.01 56.11
N GLY A 830 -7.64 16.56 56.20
CA GLY A 830 -8.84 17.41 56.09
C GLY A 830 -9.15 17.81 54.64
N LYS A 831 -10.31 18.45 54.41
CA LYS A 831 -10.88 18.75 53.08
C LYS A 831 -9.86 19.28 52.04
N ASN A 832 -8.96 20.18 52.43
CA ASN A 832 -7.95 20.75 51.53
C ASN A 832 -6.72 19.83 51.33
N TYR A 833 -6.89 18.50 51.31
CA TYR A 833 -5.79 17.53 51.34
C TYR A 833 -4.84 17.66 50.14
N VAL A 834 -5.37 17.90 48.93
CA VAL A 834 -4.58 18.11 47.71
C VAL A 834 -3.55 19.23 47.91
N LYS A 835 -4.03 20.42 48.31
CA LYS A 835 -3.20 21.61 48.58
C LYS A 835 -2.21 21.38 49.73
N LYS A 836 -2.59 20.57 50.75
CA LYS A 836 -1.73 20.19 51.89
C LYS A 836 -0.69 19.12 51.59
N ILE A 837 -0.92 18.23 50.62
CA ILE A 837 0.05 17.19 50.22
C ILE A 837 1.09 17.78 49.26
N LEU A 838 0.64 18.61 48.30
CA LEU A 838 1.47 19.15 47.22
C LEU A 838 2.28 20.41 47.59
N LYS A 839 1.99 21.06 48.73
CA LYS A 839 2.73 22.17 49.40
C LYS A 839 3.69 22.96 48.50
N GLY A 840 3.18 24.02 47.86
CA GLY A 840 3.98 24.97 47.09
C GLY A 840 4.28 24.53 45.65
N THR A 841 3.82 23.35 45.23
CA THR A 841 3.68 23.02 43.81
C THR A 841 2.43 23.73 43.27
N ASP A 842 2.51 24.42 42.14
CA ASP A 842 1.29 24.93 41.48
C ASP A 842 0.50 23.74 40.92
N THR A 843 -0.79 23.70 41.23
CA THR A 843 -1.71 22.65 40.79
C THR A 843 -2.07 22.77 39.31
N LYS A 844 -1.91 23.96 38.71
CA LYS A 844 -2.04 24.17 37.26
C LYS A 844 -0.99 23.41 36.43
N LEU A 845 0.08 22.92 37.06
CA LEU A 845 1.09 22.09 36.39
C LEU A 845 0.57 20.70 36.00
N TYR A 846 -0.61 20.30 36.49
CA TYR A 846 -1.23 19.01 36.20
C TYR A 846 -2.47 19.23 35.32
N SER A 847 -2.32 19.04 34.02
CA SER A 847 -3.37 19.32 33.03
C SER A 847 -4.59 18.37 33.10
N THR A 848 -4.51 17.29 33.88
CA THR A 848 -5.53 16.23 33.94
C THR A 848 -5.72 15.67 35.37
N ASN A 849 -6.86 15.02 35.60
CA ASN A 849 -7.14 14.24 36.80
C ASN A 849 -6.09 13.15 37.05
N ILE A 850 -5.68 12.37 36.04
CA ILE A 850 -4.69 11.30 36.20
C ILE A 850 -3.30 11.84 36.61
N ALA A 851 -2.88 12.98 36.06
CA ALA A 851 -1.61 13.61 36.42
C ALA A 851 -1.62 14.13 37.87
N LEU A 852 -2.70 14.81 38.28
CA LEU A 852 -2.85 15.32 39.64
C LEU A 852 -2.94 14.18 40.65
N LEU A 853 -3.71 13.12 40.35
CA LEU A 853 -3.82 11.91 41.14
C LEU A 853 -2.45 11.24 41.34
N ALA A 854 -1.69 11.01 40.26
CA ALA A 854 -0.36 10.43 40.34
C ALA A 854 0.59 11.25 41.22
N ALA A 855 0.53 12.59 41.12
CA ALA A 855 1.33 13.50 41.93
C ALA A 855 0.92 13.45 43.42
N ILE A 856 -0.39 13.45 43.73
CA ILE A 856 -0.90 13.31 45.10
C ILE A 856 -0.42 11.99 45.71
N LEU A 857 -0.58 10.87 45.02
CA LEU A 857 -0.20 9.55 45.53
C LEU A 857 1.32 9.45 45.75
N LYS A 858 2.12 9.85 44.76
CA LYS A 858 3.60 9.84 44.86
C LYS A 858 4.13 10.78 45.96
N LYS A 859 3.43 11.87 46.28
CA LYS A 859 3.77 12.78 47.41
C LYS A 859 3.23 12.29 48.76
N ALA A 860 2.04 11.69 48.81
CA ALA A 860 1.39 11.23 50.04
C ALA A 860 2.25 10.22 50.81
N MET A 861 2.94 9.33 50.11
CA MET A 861 3.85 8.33 50.72
C MET A 861 5.00 8.94 51.55
N ILE A 862 5.34 10.22 51.35
CA ILE A 862 6.44 10.90 52.05
C ILE A 862 6.00 11.40 53.44
N TYR A 863 4.68 11.48 53.69
CA TYR A 863 4.13 12.02 54.93
C TYR A 863 4.14 10.96 56.06
N PRO A 864 4.73 11.26 57.23
CA PRO A 864 4.74 10.34 58.38
C PRO A 864 3.35 9.88 58.84
N GLU A 865 2.33 10.70 58.62
CA GLU A 865 0.93 10.39 58.92
C GLU A 865 0.39 9.25 58.04
N VAL A 866 0.79 9.19 56.77
CA VAL A 866 0.44 8.12 55.83
C VAL A 866 1.32 6.89 56.06
N ALA A 867 2.62 7.09 56.32
CA ALA A 867 3.56 5.99 56.58
C ALA A 867 3.21 5.17 57.85
N LYS A 868 2.51 5.78 58.82
CA LYS A 868 1.95 5.08 60.00
C LYS A 868 0.79 4.13 59.68
N ASN A 869 0.15 4.23 58.50
CA ASN A 869 -0.90 3.33 58.06
C ASN A 869 -0.36 2.40 56.95
N PRO A 870 0.15 1.20 57.28
CA PRO A 870 0.74 0.29 56.30
C PRO A 870 -0.28 -0.25 55.28
N GLN A 871 -1.57 -0.32 55.63
CA GLN A 871 -2.62 -0.74 54.69
C GLN A 871 -2.85 0.33 53.63
N LEU A 872 -3.04 1.59 54.03
CA LEU A 872 -3.18 2.72 53.11
C LEU A 872 -1.91 2.91 52.26
N MET A 873 -0.72 2.79 52.85
CA MET A 873 0.53 2.90 52.10
C MET A 873 0.70 1.78 51.06
N ASN A 874 0.29 0.54 51.38
CA ASN A 874 0.27 -0.57 50.41
C ASN A 874 -0.75 -0.32 49.27
N LEU A 875 -1.97 0.14 49.60
CA LEU A 875 -2.97 0.53 48.60
C LEU A 875 -2.43 1.64 47.68
N ILE A 876 -1.85 2.70 48.23
CA ILE A 876 -1.23 3.79 47.46
C ILE A 876 -0.13 3.25 46.52
N GLN A 877 0.74 2.35 46.99
CA GLN A 877 1.76 1.73 46.14
C GLN A 877 1.15 0.92 44.98
N LYS A 878 0.08 0.16 45.22
CA LYS A 878 -0.61 -0.61 44.17
C LYS A 878 -1.33 0.28 43.17
N TYR A 879 -1.99 1.36 43.61
CA TYR A 879 -2.58 2.34 42.68
C TYR A 879 -1.51 3.11 41.89
N ILE A 880 -0.36 3.47 42.47
CA ILE A 880 0.77 4.04 41.72
C ILE A 880 1.25 3.07 40.63
N ALA A 881 1.48 1.79 40.97
CA ALA A 881 1.89 0.78 39.99
C ALA A 881 0.83 0.56 38.89
N THR A 882 -0.45 0.68 39.24
CA THR A 882 -1.57 0.61 38.30
C THR A 882 -1.54 1.79 37.32
N ILE A 883 -1.30 3.01 37.80
CA ILE A 883 -1.20 4.22 36.98
C ILE A 883 0.07 4.18 36.10
N GLU A 884 1.22 3.76 36.64
CA GLU A 884 2.48 3.58 35.90
C GLU A 884 2.35 2.51 34.79
N TYR A 885 1.40 1.57 34.90
CA TYR A 885 1.08 0.61 33.84
C TYR A 885 0.03 1.14 32.83
N VAL A 886 -1.07 1.73 33.30
CA VAL A 886 -2.19 2.19 32.45
C VAL A 886 -1.82 3.39 31.57
N SER A 887 -1.03 4.33 32.11
CA SER A 887 -0.64 5.54 31.36
C SER A 887 0.10 5.21 30.04
N PRO A 888 1.20 4.43 30.03
CA PRO A 888 1.90 4.06 28.80
C PRO A 888 1.14 3.08 27.90
N THR A 889 0.31 2.19 28.45
CA THR A 889 -0.34 1.11 27.67
C THR A 889 -1.71 1.47 27.12
N ILE A 890 -2.40 2.48 27.70
CA ILE A 890 -3.77 2.88 27.31
C ILE A 890 -3.83 4.38 27.00
N LEU A 891 -3.42 5.23 27.95
CA LEU A 891 -3.61 6.70 27.84
C LEU A 891 -2.66 7.36 26.82
N LEU A 892 -1.54 6.72 26.50
CA LEU A 892 -0.62 7.21 25.47
C LEU A 892 -1.11 6.97 24.02
N PRO A 893 -1.53 5.75 23.60
CA PRO A 893 -2.15 5.52 22.29
C PRO A 893 -3.36 6.41 22.00
N ILE A 894 -4.33 6.44 22.93
CA ILE A 894 -4.71 7.68 23.63
C ILE A 894 -4.49 9.02 22.92
N VAL A 895 -3.73 9.86 23.62
CA VAL A 895 -3.21 11.17 23.20
C VAL A 895 -2.75 11.17 21.74
N VAL A 896 -1.89 10.23 21.36
CA VAL A 896 -1.22 10.17 20.04
C VAL A 896 -2.21 10.13 18.89
N SER A 897 -3.32 9.41 19.04
CA SER A 897 -4.32 9.27 17.99
C SER A 897 -5.32 10.42 17.98
N SER A 898 -5.57 11.06 19.13
CA SER A 898 -6.38 12.28 19.21
C SER A 898 -5.73 13.45 18.47
N MET A 899 -4.40 13.43 18.40
CA MET A 899 -3.56 14.32 17.59
C MET A 899 -3.42 13.86 16.12
N LYS A 900 -4.11 12.78 15.73
CA LYS A 900 -4.08 12.14 14.39
C LYS A 900 -2.68 11.77 13.87
N LEU A 901 -1.73 11.49 14.77
CA LEU A 901 -0.36 11.10 14.39
C LEU A 901 -0.35 9.71 13.73
N VAL A 902 0.38 9.57 12.61
CA VAL A 902 0.45 8.38 11.75
C VAL A 902 1.88 7.90 11.47
N SER A 903 2.90 8.74 11.61
CA SER A 903 4.32 8.36 11.52
C SER A 903 4.67 7.21 12.48
N ASP A 904 5.48 6.24 12.04
CA ASP A 904 5.99 5.12 12.86
C ASP A 904 6.85 5.58 14.06
N ILE A 905 7.35 6.81 14.00
CA ILE A 905 8.18 7.44 15.02
C ILE A 905 7.52 8.77 15.42
N VAL A 906 7.40 9.00 16.73
CA VAL A 906 6.87 10.24 17.29
C VAL A 906 7.83 10.82 18.32
N TYR A 907 7.90 12.14 18.41
CA TYR A 907 8.81 12.87 19.27
C TYR A 907 8.05 13.39 20.48
N SER A 908 8.39 12.85 21.66
CA SER A 908 7.91 13.33 22.95
C SER A 908 8.78 14.52 23.38
N THR A 909 8.19 15.70 23.56
CA THR A 909 8.85 16.87 24.15
C THR A 909 8.19 17.22 25.47
N PHE A 910 8.98 17.33 26.54
CA PHE A 910 8.50 17.71 27.87
C PHE A 910 9.59 18.49 28.64
N ASN A 911 9.20 19.29 29.63
CA ASN A 911 10.12 19.87 30.61
C ASN A 911 9.94 19.09 31.94
N PRO A 912 10.99 18.52 32.54
CA PRO A 912 10.87 17.76 33.79
C PRO A 912 10.46 18.62 35.00
N ASN A 913 10.57 19.95 34.89
CA ASN A 913 10.19 20.93 35.93
C ASN A 913 8.82 21.59 35.68
N ASP A 914 8.32 21.55 34.43
CA ASP A 914 7.04 22.10 34.01
C ASP A 914 6.33 21.11 33.05
N LEU A 915 5.28 20.46 33.54
CA LEU A 915 4.57 19.44 32.79
C LEU A 915 3.49 20.03 31.85
N THR A 916 3.18 21.33 31.96
CA THR A 916 2.08 21.96 31.17
C THR A 916 2.36 21.96 29.67
N ASN A 917 3.62 22.20 29.30
CA ASN A 917 4.08 22.32 27.91
C ASN A 917 4.48 20.98 27.27
N SER A 918 3.96 19.86 27.79
CA SER A 918 4.18 18.51 27.26
C SER A 918 3.47 18.32 25.92
N ARG A 919 4.19 17.83 24.90
CA ARG A 919 3.63 17.59 23.55
C ARG A 919 4.20 16.32 22.92
N ILE A 920 3.44 15.74 21.99
CA ILE A 920 3.91 14.69 21.08
C ILE A 920 3.68 15.18 19.64
N THR A 921 4.68 15.04 18.78
CA THR A 921 4.61 15.46 17.37
C THR A 921 5.26 14.42 16.45
N GLU A 922 4.88 14.39 15.17
CA GLU A 922 5.52 13.49 14.19
C GLU A 922 6.96 13.88 13.86
N ASN A 923 7.25 15.18 13.94
CA ASN A 923 8.57 15.76 13.72
C ASN A 923 9.17 16.27 15.04
N PRO A 924 10.50 16.32 15.18
CA PRO A 924 11.14 17.01 16.30
C PRO A 924 10.89 18.52 16.20
N PRO A 925 10.95 19.26 17.32
CA PRO A 925 10.77 20.71 17.29
C PRO A 925 11.96 21.41 16.64
N GLU A 926 11.70 22.36 15.72
CA GLU A 926 12.71 23.12 14.99
C GLU A 926 13.74 23.84 15.89
N LYS A 927 13.30 24.17 17.12
CA LYS A 927 14.14 24.73 18.18
C LYS A 927 13.83 23.99 19.48
N THR A 928 14.82 23.30 20.01
CA THR A 928 14.83 22.80 21.39
C THR A 928 14.99 23.98 22.36
N SER A 929 14.07 24.17 23.30
CA SER A 929 14.35 25.05 24.46
C SER A 929 15.36 24.36 25.38
N ILE A 930 16.17 25.16 26.09
CA ILE A 930 17.20 24.68 27.02
C ILE A 930 16.59 23.80 28.12
N ASP A 931 15.37 24.13 28.57
CA ASP A 931 14.65 23.41 29.63
C ASP A 931 13.79 22.24 29.12
N THR A 932 13.74 22.00 27.80
CA THR A 932 12.90 20.94 27.20
C THR A 932 13.72 19.75 26.71
N ILE A 933 13.36 18.56 27.18
CA ILE A 933 13.91 17.30 26.70
C ILE A 933 13.04 16.79 25.55
N THR A 934 13.65 16.42 24.42
CA THR A 934 12.95 15.74 23.32
C THR A 934 13.50 14.33 23.13
N ILE A 935 12.61 13.33 23.13
CA ILE A 935 12.94 11.91 23.00
C ILE A 935 12.11 11.27 21.87
N PRO A 936 12.74 10.54 20.95
CA PRO A 936 12.04 9.76 19.93
C PRO A 936 11.45 8.50 20.56
N LEU A 937 10.19 8.22 20.25
CA LEU A 937 9.47 7.01 20.63
C LEU A 937 9.03 6.25 19.38
N VAL A 938 8.90 4.93 19.51
CA VAL A 938 8.06 4.14 18.58
C VAL A 938 6.63 4.65 18.72
N ASN A 939 5.89 4.81 17.61
CA ASN A 939 4.49 5.23 17.68
C ASN A 939 3.72 4.31 18.65
N PRO A 940 3.10 4.85 19.71
CA PRO A 940 2.40 4.05 20.72
C PRO A 940 1.28 3.16 20.18
N LYS A 941 0.73 3.42 18.98
CA LYS A 941 -0.15 2.49 18.24
C LYS A 941 0.55 1.15 17.93
N LEU A 942 1.81 1.19 17.50
CA LEU A 942 2.63 0.00 17.19
C LEU A 942 3.06 -0.74 18.47
N LEU A 943 3.20 -0.04 19.60
CA LEU A 943 3.48 -0.65 20.89
C LEU A 943 2.32 -1.49 21.45
N LEU A 944 1.11 -1.37 20.88
CA LEU A 944 -0.02 -2.24 21.23
C LEU A 944 0.06 -3.63 20.60
N GLN A 945 0.91 -3.83 19.58
CA GLN A 945 1.14 -5.13 18.97
C GLN A 945 1.69 -6.15 19.97
N SER A 946 1.40 -7.44 19.72
CA SER A 946 1.98 -8.56 20.47
C SER A 946 3.51 -8.58 20.43
N VAL A 947 4.13 -9.13 21.47
CA VAL A 947 5.59 -9.34 21.55
C VAL A 947 6.03 -10.34 20.47
N ASN A 948 7.12 -10.05 19.76
CA ASN A 948 7.67 -10.92 18.72
C ASN A 948 8.38 -12.14 19.35
N PRO A 949 7.99 -13.40 19.03
CA PRO A 949 8.58 -14.59 19.64
C PRO A 949 10.05 -14.81 19.27
N SER A 950 10.46 -14.47 18.05
CA SER A 950 11.84 -14.67 17.57
C SER A 950 12.81 -13.59 18.06
N ASN A 951 12.33 -12.38 18.33
CA ASN A 951 13.11 -11.32 18.96
C ASN A 951 12.21 -10.39 19.81
N PRO A 952 11.97 -10.70 21.09
CA PRO A 952 11.08 -9.91 21.96
C PRO A 952 11.51 -8.47 22.21
N TYR A 953 12.78 -8.14 21.94
CA TYR A 953 13.35 -6.81 22.17
C TYR A 953 13.46 -5.98 20.88
N ALA A 954 13.14 -6.56 19.72
CA ALA A 954 12.97 -5.82 18.48
C ALA A 954 11.82 -4.82 18.59
N ASP A 955 11.96 -3.69 17.88
CA ASP A 955 10.92 -2.67 17.70
C ASP A 955 10.33 -2.06 18.99
N LEU A 956 10.99 -2.25 20.14
CA LEU A 956 10.67 -1.57 21.41
C LEU A 956 11.24 -0.13 21.47
N LEU A 957 12.20 0.20 20.59
CA LEU A 957 12.88 1.49 20.50
C LEU A 957 12.98 1.92 19.02
N PRO A 958 12.74 3.19 18.67
CA PRO A 958 12.54 3.60 17.28
C PRO A 958 13.81 3.49 16.43
N THR A 959 13.65 3.11 15.16
CA THR A 959 14.74 2.99 14.19
C THR A 959 14.91 4.29 13.42
N LEU A 960 15.67 5.21 14.03
CA LEU A 960 16.11 6.45 13.41
C LEU A 960 17.23 6.21 12.39
N LYS A 961 17.37 7.16 11.46
CA LYS A 961 18.39 7.17 10.41
C LYS A 961 19.80 7.33 10.98
N GLU A 962 20.80 6.81 10.27
CA GLU A 962 22.19 7.01 10.66
C GLU A 962 22.59 8.49 10.46
N GLY A 963 23.20 9.08 11.49
CA GLY A 963 23.48 10.52 11.56
C GLY A 963 22.45 11.35 12.33
N ASP A 964 21.26 10.82 12.65
CA ASP A 964 20.26 11.51 13.48
C ASP A 964 20.82 11.80 14.90
N VAL A 965 20.69 13.06 15.33
CA VAL A 965 21.13 13.54 16.65
C VAL A 965 20.44 12.77 17.78
N PHE A 966 19.14 12.50 17.65
CA PHE A 966 18.35 11.75 18.63
C PHE A 966 18.70 10.26 18.66
N ALA A 967 19.26 9.71 17.55
CA ALA A 967 19.77 8.34 17.54
C ALA A 967 20.97 8.17 18.48
N VAL A 968 21.75 9.23 18.75
CA VAL A 968 22.83 9.22 19.76
C VAL A 968 22.25 9.08 21.17
N THR A 969 21.15 9.79 21.47
CA THR A 969 20.47 9.78 22.78
C THR A 969 19.95 8.39 23.16
N ILE A 970 19.33 7.66 22.21
CA ILE A 970 18.79 6.31 22.46
C ILE A 970 19.81 5.18 22.26
N ARG A 971 21.01 5.46 21.71
CA ARG A 971 22.06 4.47 21.44
C ARG A 971 22.44 3.62 22.67
N PRO A 972 22.51 4.16 23.91
CA PRO A 972 22.82 3.35 25.08
C PRO A 972 21.70 2.35 25.43
N LEU A 973 20.43 2.73 25.27
CA LEU A 973 19.28 1.83 25.47
C LEU A 973 19.28 0.70 24.45
N LYS A 974 19.49 1.01 23.15
CA LYS A 974 19.58 0.00 22.09
C LYS A 974 20.68 -1.05 22.32
N LYS A 975 21.79 -0.69 22.98
CA LYS A 975 22.85 -1.66 23.34
C LYS A 975 22.46 -2.63 24.47
N ILE A 976 21.45 -2.28 25.26
CA ILE A 976 20.96 -3.09 26.40
C ILE A 976 19.75 -3.92 26.00
N PHE A 977 18.94 -3.44 25.06
CA PHE A 977 17.74 -4.11 24.54
C PHE A 977 18.12 -5.22 23.55
N THR A 978 18.95 -6.16 24.02
CA THR A 978 19.36 -7.39 23.33
C THR A 978 19.26 -8.54 24.33
N THR A 979 18.89 -9.74 23.86
CA THR A 979 18.59 -10.88 24.75
C THR A 979 19.73 -11.19 25.72
N SER A 980 20.98 -11.14 25.25
CA SER A 980 22.16 -11.36 26.10
C SER A 980 22.32 -10.29 27.20
N LYS A 981 22.10 -9.00 26.89
CA LYS A 981 22.21 -7.93 27.89
C LYS A 981 21.03 -7.84 28.84
N ILE A 982 19.82 -8.22 28.42
CA ILE A 982 18.69 -8.34 29.37
C ILE A 982 18.90 -9.50 30.33
N VAL A 983 19.34 -10.67 29.85
CA VAL A 983 19.67 -11.82 30.72
C VAL A 983 20.85 -11.50 31.66
N GLU A 984 21.87 -10.78 31.20
CA GLU A 984 23.01 -10.33 32.02
C GLU A 984 22.59 -9.38 33.17
N ILE A 985 21.57 -8.53 32.96
CA ILE A 985 21.19 -7.47 33.90
C ILE A 985 19.99 -7.83 34.79
N LEU A 986 19.05 -8.64 34.28
CA LEU A 986 17.81 -9.02 34.97
C LEU A 986 17.71 -10.53 35.30
N GLY A 987 18.65 -11.35 34.83
CA GLY A 987 18.64 -12.81 35.00
C GLY A 987 17.86 -13.54 33.89
N PRO A 988 18.04 -14.88 33.78
CA PRO A 988 17.32 -15.71 32.81
C PRO A 988 15.81 -15.80 33.11
N ASP A 989 15.42 -15.56 34.37
CA ASP A 989 14.02 -15.63 34.83
C ASP A 989 13.13 -14.50 34.28
N PHE A 990 13.72 -13.49 33.62
CA PHE A 990 12.95 -12.46 32.91
C PHE A 990 12.37 -13.01 31.60
N GLN A 991 11.21 -13.68 31.71
CA GLN A 991 10.41 -14.09 30.57
C GLN A 991 9.75 -12.87 29.90
N PRO A 992 9.94 -12.61 28.60
CA PRO A 992 9.32 -11.48 27.91
C PRO A 992 7.93 -11.79 27.31
N PHE A 993 7.53 -13.05 27.24
CA PHE A 993 6.28 -13.48 26.59
C PHE A 993 5.06 -13.51 27.53
N ILE A 994 5.26 -13.20 28.81
CA ILE A 994 4.19 -13.05 29.82
C ILE A 994 3.49 -11.67 29.75
N TYR A 995 3.99 -10.73 28.93
CA TYR A 995 3.40 -9.41 28.76
C TYR A 995 2.52 -9.37 27.50
N PRO A 996 1.30 -8.79 27.57
CA PRO A 996 0.32 -8.90 26.49
C PRO A 996 0.68 -8.14 25.21
N ASN A 997 1.54 -7.11 25.30
CA ASN A 997 1.98 -6.30 24.16
C ASN A 997 3.37 -5.69 24.36
N LYS A 998 3.94 -5.16 23.27
CA LYS A 998 5.26 -4.49 23.23
C LYS A 998 5.37 -3.34 24.24
N GLY A 999 4.30 -2.56 24.46
CA GLY A 999 4.27 -1.43 25.40
C GLY A 999 4.37 -1.87 26.87
N ALA A 1000 3.61 -2.89 27.27
CA ALA A 1000 3.66 -3.50 28.59
C ALA A 1000 5.05 -4.11 28.88
N LEU A 1001 5.64 -4.76 27.88
CA LEU A 1001 7.03 -5.24 27.94
C LEU A 1001 8.02 -4.06 28.10
N LEU A 1002 7.95 -3.04 27.24
CA LEU A 1002 8.82 -1.87 27.25
C LEU A 1002 8.85 -1.16 28.61
N ILE A 1003 7.68 -0.77 29.16
CA ILE A 1003 7.66 -0.04 30.43
C ILE A 1003 8.12 -0.92 31.60
N THR A 1004 7.72 -2.20 31.64
CA THR A 1004 8.16 -3.11 32.71
C THR A 1004 9.67 -3.37 32.64
N LEU A 1005 10.22 -3.50 31.43
CA LEU A 1005 11.64 -3.65 31.19
C LEU A 1005 12.41 -2.41 31.66
N LEU A 1006 11.97 -1.21 31.29
CA LEU A 1006 12.55 0.06 31.75
C LEU A 1006 12.50 0.19 33.28
N HIS A 1007 11.38 -0.14 33.93
CA HIS A 1007 11.26 -0.08 35.39
C HIS A 1007 12.09 -1.15 36.12
N LYS A 1008 12.22 -2.37 35.59
CA LYS A 1008 13.09 -3.42 36.15
C LYS A 1008 14.57 -3.07 35.95
N LEU A 1009 14.96 -2.58 34.77
CA LEU A 1009 16.29 -2.04 34.52
C LEU A 1009 16.60 -0.88 35.49
N ARG A 1010 15.71 0.12 35.64
CA ARG A 1010 15.84 1.21 36.61
C ARG A 1010 16.11 0.73 38.04
N LYS A 1011 15.55 -0.42 38.44
CA LYS A 1011 15.73 -1.00 39.79
C LYS A 1011 16.96 -1.91 39.93
N SER A 1012 17.64 -2.32 38.85
CA SER A 1012 18.74 -3.27 38.93
C SER A 1012 20.04 -2.63 39.46
N LYS A 1013 20.85 -3.42 40.18
CA LYS A 1013 22.12 -2.94 40.78
C LYS A 1013 23.09 -2.43 39.71
N THR A 1014 23.20 -3.15 38.58
CA THR A 1014 24.09 -2.81 37.45
C THR A 1014 23.75 -1.45 36.83
N ILE A 1015 22.47 -1.11 36.75
CA ILE A 1015 22.00 0.19 36.24
C ILE A 1015 22.14 1.29 37.29
N GLN A 1016 21.83 1.01 38.57
CA GLN A 1016 22.00 1.98 39.66
C GLN A 1016 23.45 2.44 39.85
N LEU A 1017 24.43 1.55 39.57
CA LEU A 1017 25.86 1.88 39.57
C LEU A 1017 26.31 2.69 38.34
N ASN A 1018 25.48 2.85 37.31
CA ASN A 1018 25.78 3.63 36.11
C ASN A 1018 24.85 4.86 36.03
N PRO A 1019 25.20 6.00 36.68
CA PRO A 1019 24.31 7.14 36.81
C PRO A 1019 23.91 7.77 35.46
N LYS A 1020 24.80 7.74 34.45
CA LYS A 1020 24.49 8.24 33.09
C LYS A 1020 23.43 7.37 32.42
N LEU A 1021 23.53 6.05 32.54
CA LEU A 1021 22.57 5.13 31.96
C LEU A 1021 21.23 5.13 32.70
N LYS A 1022 21.26 5.18 34.04
CA LYS A 1022 20.08 5.40 34.87
C LYS A 1022 19.35 6.68 34.47
N SER A 1023 20.06 7.79 34.34
CA SER A 1023 19.51 9.08 33.87
C SER A 1023 18.82 8.96 32.50
N ILE A 1024 19.41 8.24 31.55
CA ILE A 1024 18.78 7.98 30.23
C ILE A 1024 17.51 7.11 30.36
N ILE A 1025 17.50 6.10 31.23
CA ILE A 1025 16.32 5.27 31.50
C ILE A 1025 15.21 6.09 32.18
N ASP A 1026 15.55 6.91 33.17
CA ASP A 1026 14.61 7.81 33.86
C ASP A 1026 14.02 8.84 32.88
N ILE A 1027 14.83 9.41 31.98
CA ILE A 1027 14.39 10.30 30.91
C ILE A 1027 13.46 9.58 29.92
N TYR A 1028 13.76 8.35 29.52
CA TYR A 1028 12.93 7.60 28.57
C TYR A 1028 11.61 7.12 29.19
N ILE A 1029 11.60 6.80 30.49
CA ILE A 1029 10.38 6.57 31.26
C ILE A 1029 9.53 7.86 31.29
N ASN A 1030 10.12 8.99 31.65
CA ASN A 1030 9.41 10.28 31.70
C ASN A 1030 8.87 10.70 30.32
N ALA A 1031 9.59 10.41 29.23
CA ALA A 1031 9.12 10.66 27.86
C ALA A 1031 7.82 9.92 27.51
N ILE A 1032 7.50 8.83 28.21
CA ILE A 1032 6.29 8.02 28.03
C ILE A 1032 5.25 8.39 29.11
N GLU A 1033 5.64 8.43 30.39
CA GLU A 1033 4.77 8.78 31.53
C GLU A 1033 4.23 10.23 31.44
N VAL A 1034 5.08 11.22 31.18
CA VAL A 1034 4.67 12.63 31.29
C VAL A 1034 3.63 13.04 30.26
N PRO A 1035 3.79 12.78 28.94
CA PRO A 1035 2.78 13.16 27.95
C PRO A 1035 1.49 12.35 28.07
N SER A 1036 1.58 11.06 28.46
CA SER A 1036 0.41 10.18 28.59
C SER A 1036 -0.52 10.55 29.73
N MET A 1037 0.00 11.25 30.75
CA MET A 1037 -0.80 11.83 31.81
C MET A 1037 -1.15 13.31 31.55
N ASN A 1038 -0.23 14.15 31.06
CA ASN A 1038 -0.39 15.61 31.08
C ASN A 1038 -0.96 16.23 29.80
N ILE A 1039 -1.30 15.44 28.78
CA ILE A 1039 -1.96 15.94 27.57
C ILE A 1039 -3.47 15.66 27.66
N HIS A 1040 -4.25 16.72 27.83
CA HIS A 1040 -5.71 16.68 27.84
C HIS A 1040 -6.27 16.28 26.46
N VAL A 1041 -7.23 15.35 26.46
CA VAL A 1041 -7.98 14.92 25.27
C VAL A 1041 -9.45 15.27 25.46
N SER A 1042 -10.00 16.13 24.61
CA SER A 1042 -11.40 16.54 24.68
C SER A 1042 -12.36 15.39 24.37
N GLU A 1043 -13.50 15.37 25.05
CA GLU A 1043 -14.56 14.36 24.90
C GLU A 1043 -15.01 14.18 23.43
N ASP A 1044 -15.22 15.27 22.69
CA ASP A 1044 -15.49 15.27 21.24
C ASP A 1044 -14.49 14.41 20.44
N ASN A 1045 -13.21 14.43 20.81
CA ASN A 1045 -12.18 13.66 20.14
C ASN A 1045 -12.23 12.18 20.55
N LEU A 1046 -12.50 11.87 21.82
CA LEU A 1046 -12.72 10.49 22.29
C LEU A 1046 -13.91 9.87 21.55
N VAL A 1047 -15.06 10.55 21.54
CA VAL A 1047 -16.27 10.13 20.82
C VAL A 1047 -16.01 9.98 19.32
N LYS A 1048 -15.33 10.97 18.70
CA LYS A 1048 -14.99 10.89 17.27
C LYS A 1048 -14.12 9.66 16.96
N MET A 1049 -13.06 9.41 17.73
CA MET A 1049 -12.18 8.26 17.50
C MET A 1049 -12.89 6.92 17.69
N MET A 1050 -13.79 6.81 18.67
CA MET A 1050 -14.63 5.62 18.88
C MET A 1050 -15.65 5.40 17.74
N SER A 1051 -16.00 6.46 16.97
CA SER A 1051 -16.83 6.37 15.77
C SER A 1051 -16.06 6.11 14.47
N GLU A 1052 -14.74 6.34 14.46
CA GLU A 1052 -13.85 6.18 13.29
C GLU A 1052 -13.16 4.79 13.23
N THR A 1053 -13.21 3.99 14.30
CA THR A 1053 -12.72 2.61 14.34
C THR A 1053 -13.65 1.65 13.58
N THR A 1054 -13.15 1.02 12.51
CA THR A 1054 -13.86 -0.08 11.82
C THR A 1054 -13.33 -1.46 12.17
N GLY A 1055 -12.16 -1.56 12.81
CA GLY A 1055 -11.58 -2.83 13.23
C GLY A 1055 -12.06 -3.32 14.59
N GLN A 1056 -11.60 -4.52 14.95
CA GLN A 1056 -11.73 -5.09 16.29
C GLN A 1056 -10.48 -5.86 16.68
N TRP A 1057 -10.18 -5.92 17.97
CA TRP A 1057 -9.21 -6.90 18.47
C TRP A 1057 -9.83 -8.30 18.42
N GLN A 1058 -9.06 -9.21 17.85
CA GLN A 1058 -9.30 -10.64 17.84
C GLN A 1058 -8.08 -11.34 18.48
N PRO A 1059 -8.26 -12.49 19.15
CA PRO A 1059 -7.13 -13.30 19.55
C PRO A 1059 -6.43 -13.80 18.28
N GLU A 1060 -5.11 -13.66 18.24
CA GLU A 1060 -4.28 -14.29 17.23
C GLU A 1060 -4.28 -15.80 17.55
N LEU A 1061 -4.73 -16.61 16.59
CA LEU A 1061 -5.01 -18.03 16.80
C LEU A 1061 -3.86 -18.94 16.36
N THR A 1062 -2.97 -18.47 15.48
CA THR A 1062 -1.83 -19.23 14.98
C THR A 1062 -0.74 -19.44 16.03
N SER A 1063 -0.51 -18.49 16.94
CA SER A 1063 0.37 -18.68 18.11
C SER A 1063 -0.12 -19.75 19.10
N LEU A 1064 -1.38 -20.18 19.01
CA LEU A 1064 -1.87 -21.32 19.80
C LEU A 1064 -1.19 -22.63 19.41
N MET A 1065 -0.60 -22.72 18.21
CA MET A 1065 0.25 -23.86 17.81
C MET A 1065 1.45 -24.06 18.76
N SER A 1066 1.87 -23.06 19.52
CA SER A 1066 2.88 -23.23 20.57
C SER A 1066 2.38 -23.97 21.82
N ALA A 1067 1.09 -24.32 21.91
CA ALA A 1067 0.53 -25.15 22.98
C ALA A 1067 0.40 -26.64 22.57
N LEU A 1068 1.18 -27.05 21.56
CA LEU A 1068 1.26 -28.42 21.06
C LEU A 1068 2.72 -28.91 21.16
N PRO A 1069 2.95 -30.20 21.40
CA PRO A 1069 4.28 -30.78 21.38
C PRO A 1069 4.89 -30.69 19.98
N ILE A 1070 6.22 -30.62 19.93
CA ILE A 1070 7.01 -30.67 18.69
C ILE A 1070 6.66 -31.95 17.92
N PRO A 1071 6.42 -31.90 16.60
CA PRO A 1071 6.06 -33.08 15.82
C PRO A 1071 7.29 -33.98 15.57
N ASP A 1072 7.20 -35.25 15.96
CA ASP A 1072 8.30 -36.24 15.86
C ASP A 1072 8.26 -37.04 14.54
N SER A 1073 7.33 -36.74 13.63
CA SER A 1073 7.16 -37.47 12.37
C SER A 1073 6.48 -36.66 11.26
N ASP A 1074 6.74 -37.00 9.99
CA ASP A 1074 6.12 -36.37 8.81
C ASP A 1074 4.59 -36.33 8.86
N ASN A 1075 3.97 -37.35 9.48
CA ASN A 1075 2.53 -37.40 9.71
C ASN A 1075 2.06 -36.35 10.72
N GLU A 1076 2.80 -36.14 11.81
CA GLU A 1076 2.52 -35.08 12.77
C GLU A 1076 2.82 -33.69 12.20
N ILE A 1077 3.88 -33.52 11.41
CA ILE A 1077 4.15 -32.28 10.66
C ILE A 1077 2.95 -31.95 9.76
N THR A 1078 2.48 -32.92 8.97
CA THR A 1078 1.30 -32.76 8.10
C THR A 1078 0.02 -32.43 8.91
N MET A 1079 -0.16 -33.00 10.11
CA MET A 1079 -1.30 -32.65 10.98
C MET A 1079 -1.13 -31.28 11.64
N THR A 1080 0.09 -30.87 11.95
CA THR A 1080 0.46 -29.55 12.49
C THR A 1080 0.12 -28.47 11.47
N GLU A 1081 0.59 -28.60 10.22
CA GLU A 1081 0.23 -27.70 9.11
C GLU A 1081 -1.29 -27.59 8.90
N LYS A 1082 -2.02 -28.71 9.03
CA LYS A 1082 -3.48 -28.73 8.86
C LYS A 1082 -4.23 -28.09 10.02
N LEU A 1083 -3.66 -28.09 11.22
CA LEU A 1083 -4.22 -27.40 12.39
C LEU A 1083 -3.87 -25.91 12.37
N GLU A 1084 -2.68 -25.54 11.91
CA GLU A 1084 -2.27 -24.15 11.64
C GLU A 1084 -3.16 -23.51 10.56
N GLN A 1085 -3.37 -24.19 9.42
CA GLN A 1085 -4.29 -23.76 8.35
C GLN A 1085 -5.74 -23.60 8.82
N PHE A 1086 -6.16 -24.35 9.85
CA PHE A 1086 -7.48 -24.23 10.46
C PHE A 1086 -7.55 -23.02 11.40
N LEU A 1087 -6.52 -22.80 12.23
CA LEU A 1087 -6.43 -21.66 13.15
C LEU A 1087 -6.21 -20.33 12.43
N ALA A 1088 -5.62 -20.32 11.23
CA ALA A 1088 -5.41 -19.12 10.41
C ALA A 1088 -6.70 -18.46 9.88
N ASP A 1089 -7.89 -19.02 10.15
CA ASP A 1089 -9.19 -18.43 9.82
C ASP A 1089 -9.59 -17.37 10.89
N PRO A 1090 -9.57 -16.06 10.58
CA PRO A 1090 -9.85 -14.99 11.55
C PRO A 1090 -11.32 -14.96 12.02
N THR A 1091 -12.20 -15.75 11.40
CA THR A 1091 -13.61 -15.88 11.78
C THR A 1091 -13.88 -17.21 12.52
N LEU A 1092 -12.85 -17.98 12.86
CA LEU A 1092 -12.99 -19.32 13.44
C LEU A 1092 -13.78 -19.33 14.75
N LEU A 1093 -13.52 -18.37 15.67
CA LEU A 1093 -14.26 -18.32 16.94
C LEU A 1093 -15.75 -18.02 16.73
N ASP A 1094 -16.08 -17.11 15.82
CA ASP A 1094 -17.46 -16.77 15.49
C ASP A 1094 -18.18 -17.96 14.82
N LYS A 1095 -17.49 -18.68 13.92
CA LYS A 1095 -17.95 -19.94 13.30
C LYS A 1095 -18.19 -21.05 14.32
N LEU A 1096 -17.35 -21.15 15.35
CA LEU A 1096 -17.49 -22.08 16.48
C LEU A 1096 -18.48 -21.60 17.55
N HIS A 1097 -19.00 -20.37 17.45
CA HIS A 1097 -19.79 -19.70 18.49
C HIS A 1097 -19.06 -19.64 19.85
N ILE A 1098 -17.72 -19.57 19.82
CA ILE A 1098 -16.89 -19.34 21.00
C ILE A 1098 -16.89 -17.84 21.29
N ALA A 1099 -17.55 -17.45 22.38
CA ALA A 1099 -17.44 -16.10 22.93
C ALA A 1099 -15.96 -15.72 23.14
N LYS A 1100 -15.62 -14.45 22.85
CA LYS A 1100 -14.25 -13.93 22.91
C LYS A 1100 -13.57 -14.31 24.24
N PRO A 1101 -12.32 -14.79 24.21
CA PRO A 1101 -11.65 -15.23 25.44
C PRO A 1101 -11.29 -14.03 26.33
N PRO A 1102 -11.33 -14.17 27.66
CA PRO A 1102 -10.83 -13.13 28.56
C PRO A 1102 -9.30 -13.04 28.46
N LEU A 1103 -8.74 -11.86 28.78
CA LEU A 1103 -7.29 -11.59 28.73
C LEU A 1103 -6.45 -12.47 29.67
N THR A 1104 -7.08 -13.14 30.63
CA THR A 1104 -6.46 -14.08 31.59
C THR A 1104 -6.44 -15.53 31.12
N MET A 1105 -7.05 -15.86 29.97
CA MET A 1105 -7.09 -17.23 29.44
C MET A 1105 -5.75 -17.60 28.77
N THR A 1106 -5.29 -18.83 28.99
CA THR A 1106 -4.02 -19.33 28.41
C THR A 1106 -4.17 -19.80 26.97
N ARG A 1107 -3.05 -19.96 26.25
CA ARG A 1107 -3.05 -20.55 24.90
C ARG A 1107 -3.56 -21.99 24.90
N GLY A 1108 -3.12 -22.80 25.85
CA GLY A 1108 -3.55 -24.20 26.01
C GLY A 1108 -5.05 -24.29 26.27
N ASP A 1109 -5.61 -23.45 27.14
CA ASP A 1109 -7.05 -23.41 27.40
C ASP A 1109 -7.85 -22.99 26.16
N LEU A 1110 -7.40 -21.97 25.42
CA LEU A 1110 -8.11 -21.51 24.23
C LEU A 1110 -8.05 -22.57 23.12
N LEU A 1111 -6.89 -23.18 22.87
CA LEU A 1111 -6.75 -24.26 21.90
C LEU A 1111 -7.64 -25.44 22.28
N ARG A 1112 -7.66 -25.83 23.56
CA ARG A 1112 -8.54 -26.88 24.07
C ARG A 1112 -10.02 -26.56 23.83
N LYS A 1113 -10.44 -25.32 24.09
CA LYS A 1113 -11.82 -24.85 23.84
C LYS A 1113 -12.15 -24.89 22.34
N ILE A 1114 -11.22 -24.47 21.48
CA ILE A 1114 -11.37 -24.55 20.01
C ILE A 1114 -11.52 -26.00 19.56
N ILE A 1115 -10.58 -26.90 19.92
CA ILE A 1115 -10.59 -28.29 19.46
C ILE A 1115 -11.82 -29.05 19.98
N LEU A 1116 -12.22 -28.87 21.24
CA LEU A 1116 -13.42 -29.51 21.79
C LEU A 1116 -14.71 -29.00 21.12
N THR A 1117 -14.80 -27.70 20.83
CA THR A 1117 -15.98 -27.13 20.14
C THR A 1117 -16.02 -27.54 18.67
N ALA A 1118 -14.86 -27.61 18.00
CA ALA A 1118 -14.76 -28.04 16.60
C ALA A 1118 -15.14 -29.52 16.41
N LEU A 1119 -14.80 -30.38 17.37
CA LEU A 1119 -15.14 -31.81 17.36
C LEU A 1119 -16.59 -32.12 17.81
N SER A 1120 -17.31 -31.16 18.38
CA SER A 1120 -18.71 -31.33 18.85
C SER A 1120 -19.73 -30.46 18.10
N GLY A 1121 -19.27 -29.44 17.38
CA GLY A 1121 -20.10 -28.52 16.60
C GLY A 1121 -20.63 -29.12 15.29
N LYS A 1122 -21.58 -28.41 14.68
CA LYS A 1122 -22.22 -28.79 13.40
C LYS A 1122 -21.47 -28.27 12.16
N ILE A 1123 -20.22 -27.84 12.31
CA ILE A 1123 -19.43 -27.25 11.22
C ILE A 1123 -18.94 -28.36 10.29
N HIS A 1124 -19.04 -28.16 8.98
CA HIS A 1124 -18.44 -29.06 8.01
C HIS A 1124 -16.92 -28.81 7.92
N LEU A 1125 -16.13 -29.71 8.49
CA LEU A 1125 -14.67 -29.66 8.53
C LEU A 1125 -14.05 -30.69 7.58
N GLU A 1126 -12.90 -30.38 7.00
CA GLU A 1126 -12.18 -31.32 6.13
C GLU A 1126 -11.73 -32.56 6.89
N ARG A 1127 -11.71 -33.72 6.23
CA ARG A 1127 -11.30 -35.00 6.83
C ARG A 1127 -9.86 -34.99 7.36
N GLN A 1128 -8.98 -34.14 6.80
CA GLN A 1128 -7.61 -33.95 7.29
C GLN A 1128 -7.58 -33.13 8.58
N VAL A 1129 -8.30 -32.00 8.62
CA VAL A 1129 -8.45 -31.16 9.83
C VAL A 1129 -9.11 -31.96 10.96
N LEU A 1130 -10.17 -32.73 10.68
CA LEU A 1130 -10.81 -33.60 11.68
C LEU A 1130 -9.84 -34.63 12.29
N ARG A 1131 -8.92 -35.20 11.50
CA ARG A 1131 -7.88 -36.10 12.00
C ARG A 1131 -6.89 -35.37 12.91
N ALA A 1132 -6.39 -34.21 12.50
CA ALA A 1132 -5.48 -33.40 13.32
C ALA A 1132 -6.12 -32.98 14.65
N LEU A 1133 -7.38 -32.51 14.61
CA LEU A 1133 -8.16 -32.17 15.80
C LEU A 1133 -8.35 -33.37 16.74
N GLN A 1134 -8.71 -34.54 16.21
CA GLN A 1134 -8.85 -35.77 17.00
C GLN A 1134 -7.51 -36.21 17.62
N TYR A 1135 -6.40 -36.06 16.90
CA TYR A 1135 -5.06 -36.42 17.34
C TYR A 1135 -4.56 -35.51 18.47
N TYR A 1136 -4.63 -34.19 18.28
CA TYR A 1136 -4.11 -33.23 19.25
C TYR A 1136 -5.02 -32.97 20.46
N LYS A 1137 -6.31 -33.36 20.42
CA LYS A 1137 -7.31 -33.18 21.51
C LYS A 1137 -6.76 -33.48 22.92
N ASN A 1138 -5.95 -34.53 23.05
CA ASN A 1138 -5.39 -35.00 24.33
C ASN A 1138 -3.87 -34.73 24.46
N LYS A 1139 -3.24 -34.05 23.49
CA LYS A 1139 -1.81 -33.68 23.47
C LYS A 1139 -1.56 -32.20 23.79
N ILE A 1140 -2.58 -31.40 24.05
CA ILE A 1140 -2.44 -29.96 24.31
C ILE A 1140 -1.65 -29.74 25.62
N GLU A 1141 -0.67 -28.85 25.58
CA GLU A 1141 0.12 -28.45 26.73
C GLU A 1141 -0.55 -27.30 27.48
N PHE A 1142 -0.52 -27.38 28.82
CA PHE A 1142 -1.05 -26.33 29.74
C PHE A 1142 0.06 -25.72 30.60
N THR A 1143 1.31 -26.12 30.33
CA THR A 1143 2.56 -25.66 30.96
C THR A 1143 3.38 -24.89 29.93
N GLU A 1144 4.47 -24.24 30.36
CA GLU A 1144 5.42 -23.55 29.48
C GLU A 1144 4.74 -22.65 28.41
N MET A 1145 4.91 -22.97 27.13
CA MET A 1145 4.34 -22.22 26.00
C MET A 1145 2.80 -22.29 25.94
N GLY A 1146 2.20 -23.36 26.47
CA GLY A 1146 0.75 -23.49 26.63
C GLY A 1146 0.18 -22.62 27.76
N ALA A 1147 0.96 -22.36 28.81
CA ALA A 1147 0.58 -21.51 29.94
C ALA A 1147 0.67 -20.00 29.64
N LEU A 1148 1.26 -19.61 28.51
CA LEU A 1148 1.37 -18.21 28.12
C LEU A 1148 0.00 -17.56 27.86
N PRO A 1149 -0.12 -16.22 28.00
CA PRO A 1149 -1.29 -15.50 27.53
C PRO A 1149 -1.51 -15.67 26.02
N ILE A 1150 -2.78 -15.61 25.63
CA ILE A 1150 -3.22 -15.48 24.24
C ILE A 1150 -2.61 -14.20 23.64
N MET A 1151 -2.01 -14.31 22.45
CA MET A 1151 -1.61 -13.12 21.67
C MET A 1151 -2.85 -12.48 21.06
N TRP A 1152 -2.86 -11.16 20.94
CA TRP A 1152 -3.97 -10.42 20.35
C TRP A 1152 -3.48 -9.63 19.14
N MET A 1153 -4.34 -9.52 18.13
CA MET A 1153 -4.10 -8.76 16.92
C MET A 1153 -5.30 -7.86 16.60
N TRP A 1154 -5.03 -6.68 16.04
CA TRP A 1154 -6.07 -5.82 15.50
C TRP A 1154 -6.41 -6.29 14.08
N VAL A 1155 -7.70 -6.52 13.84
CA VAL A 1155 -8.21 -6.87 12.51
C VAL A 1155 -9.15 -5.78 12.05
N GLU A 1156 -8.73 -5.03 11.04
CA GLU A 1156 -9.58 -4.04 10.37
C GLU A 1156 -10.71 -4.75 9.62
N MET A 1157 -11.95 -4.61 10.10
CA MET A 1157 -13.10 -5.10 9.36
C MET A 1157 -13.43 -4.08 8.27
N TYR A 1158 -13.02 -4.40 7.06
CA TYR A 1158 -13.43 -3.68 5.86
C TYR A 1158 -14.93 -3.93 5.63
N VAL A 1159 -15.78 -3.09 6.23
CA VAL A 1159 -17.23 -3.11 6.00
C VAL A 1159 -17.47 -2.78 4.53
N VAL A 1160 -17.69 -3.81 3.73
CA VAL A 1160 -17.98 -3.70 2.29
C VAL A 1160 -19.33 -3.01 2.10
N LYS A 1161 -19.28 -1.67 2.01
CA LYS A 1161 -20.43 -0.82 1.68
C LYS A 1161 -20.79 -1.03 0.21
N ALA A 1162 -21.64 -2.01 -0.07
CA ALA A 1162 -22.38 -2.02 -1.31
C ALA A 1162 -23.46 -0.93 -1.26
N GLU A 1163 -23.27 0.13 -2.04
CA GLU A 1163 -24.34 1.07 -2.34
C GLU A 1163 -25.35 0.35 -3.25
N VAL A 1164 -26.56 0.14 -2.74
CA VAL A 1164 -27.64 -0.50 -3.50
C VAL A 1164 -28.63 0.59 -3.90
N GLN A 1165 -28.71 0.86 -5.22
CA GLN A 1165 -29.55 1.93 -5.77
C GLN A 1165 -31.05 1.59 -5.63
N LEU A 1166 -31.61 1.85 -4.45
CA LEU A 1166 -32.97 1.45 -4.10
C LEU A 1166 -34.04 2.10 -4.99
N GLY A 1167 -33.85 3.36 -5.40
CA GLY A 1167 -34.75 4.02 -6.34
C GLY A 1167 -34.83 3.26 -7.66
N ASP A 1168 -33.66 2.96 -8.24
CA ASP A 1168 -33.54 2.25 -9.51
C ASP A 1168 -34.11 0.82 -9.42
N MET A 1169 -33.83 0.07 -8.34
CA MET A 1169 -34.46 -1.24 -8.13
C MET A 1169 -35.99 -1.16 -8.02
N ILE A 1170 -36.55 -0.14 -7.36
CA ILE A 1170 -38.02 0.04 -7.27
C ILE A 1170 -38.59 0.48 -8.63
N GLN A 1171 -37.83 1.19 -9.45
CA GLN A 1171 -38.23 1.61 -10.80
C GLN A 1171 -38.13 0.47 -11.84
N GLU A 1172 -37.10 -0.36 -11.76
CA GLU A 1172 -36.94 -1.52 -12.64
C GLU A 1172 -37.94 -2.63 -12.29
N THR A 1173 -38.10 -2.96 -11.00
CA THR A 1173 -38.97 -4.08 -10.58
C THR A 1173 -40.47 -3.79 -10.69
N ILE A 1174 -40.90 -2.53 -10.89
CA ILE A 1174 -42.30 -2.13 -11.08
C ILE A 1174 -42.42 -1.34 -12.38
N ASN A 1175 -42.99 -1.94 -13.43
CA ASN A 1175 -43.18 -1.24 -14.70
C ASN A 1175 -44.22 -0.11 -14.54
N PHE A 1176 -43.73 1.12 -14.35
CA PHE A 1176 -44.56 2.31 -14.15
C PHE A 1176 -45.57 2.50 -15.28
N ASN A 1177 -45.26 2.11 -16.53
CA ASN A 1177 -46.17 2.32 -17.65
C ASN A 1177 -47.45 1.48 -17.55
N GLU A 1178 -47.36 0.25 -17.03
CA GLU A 1178 -48.48 -0.69 -16.83
C GLU A 1178 -49.40 -0.33 -15.65
N LEU A 1179 -48.96 0.58 -14.76
CA LEU A 1179 -49.77 1.05 -13.64
C LEU A 1179 -50.98 1.88 -14.12
N THR A 1180 -52.15 1.63 -13.54
CA THR A 1180 -53.32 2.51 -13.72
C THR A 1180 -53.04 3.91 -13.14
N HIS A 1181 -53.83 4.92 -13.52
CA HIS A 1181 -53.66 6.29 -13.00
C HIS A 1181 -53.63 6.35 -11.45
N ARG A 1182 -54.46 5.54 -10.78
CA ARG A 1182 -54.50 5.44 -9.32
C ARG A 1182 -53.25 4.80 -8.73
N GLU A 1183 -52.72 3.77 -9.37
CA GLU A 1183 -51.46 3.14 -9.00
C GLU A 1183 -50.27 4.06 -9.26
N LYS A 1184 -50.25 4.83 -10.37
CA LYS A 1184 -49.20 5.84 -10.66
C LYS A 1184 -49.11 6.90 -9.55
N LEU A 1185 -50.25 7.39 -9.05
CA LEU A 1185 -50.29 8.29 -7.90
C LEU A 1185 -49.79 7.61 -6.61
N ALA A 1186 -50.20 6.36 -6.35
CA ALA A 1186 -49.76 5.60 -5.18
C ALA A 1186 -48.24 5.30 -5.20
N TYR A 1187 -47.67 5.04 -6.38
CA TYR A 1187 -46.24 4.88 -6.62
C TYR A 1187 -45.48 6.18 -6.34
N ASN A 1188 -45.92 7.31 -6.93
CA ASN A 1188 -45.27 8.61 -6.74
C ASN A 1188 -45.29 9.07 -5.28
N ASP A 1189 -46.43 8.90 -4.58
CA ASP A 1189 -46.54 9.11 -3.13
C ASP A 1189 -45.52 8.27 -2.34
N LEU A 1190 -45.36 6.99 -2.69
CA LEU A 1190 -44.47 6.06 -2.00
C LEU A 1190 -42.99 6.40 -2.21
N ILE A 1191 -42.57 6.68 -3.44
CA ILE A 1191 -41.20 7.13 -3.75
C ILE A 1191 -40.90 8.44 -3.00
N THR A 1192 -41.82 9.41 -3.05
CA THR A 1192 -41.68 10.70 -2.35
C THR A 1192 -41.53 10.50 -0.84
N TYR A 1193 -42.34 9.62 -0.24
CA TYR A 1193 -42.26 9.33 1.19
C TYR A 1193 -40.94 8.67 1.59
N LEU A 1194 -40.44 7.72 0.80
CA LEU A 1194 -39.16 7.06 1.07
C LEU A 1194 -37.97 8.02 0.93
N ALA A 1195 -38.02 8.95 -0.03
CA ALA A 1195 -37.02 10.01 -0.18
C ALA A 1195 -37.05 11.02 0.98
N GLN A 1196 -38.24 11.33 1.51
CA GLN A 1196 -38.41 12.25 2.65
C GLN A 1196 -38.07 11.61 4.02
N ASN A 1197 -38.09 10.28 4.13
CA ASN A 1197 -37.90 9.54 5.40
C ASN A 1197 -36.78 8.48 5.28
N PRO A 1198 -35.53 8.87 4.98
CA PRO A 1198 -34.43 7.93 4.74
C PRO A 1198 -34.01 7.14 5.98
N ASN A 1199 -34.35 7.61 7.18
CA ASN A 1199 -34.16 6.90 8.44
C ASN A 1199 -34.93 5.57 8.49
N LEU A 1200 -36.11 5.48 7.86
CA LEU A 1200 -36.89 4.23 7.71
C LEU A 1200 -36.12 3.12 6.96
N LEU A 1201 -35.02 3.47 6.30
CA LEU A 1201 -34.14 2.55 5.57
C LEU A 1201 -32.81 2.30 6.29
N GLN A 1202 -32.43 3.16 7.24
CA GLN A 1202 -31.17 3.08 8.00
C GLN A 1202 -31.31 2.15 9.22
N ASP A 1203 -32.41 2.28 9.99
CA ASP A 1203 -32.61 1.55 11.25
C ASP A 1203 -33.38 0.24 11.06
N ASN A 1204 -32.74 -0.76 10.42
CA ASN A 1204 -33.35 -2.03 10.04
C ASN A 1204 -32.51 -3.27 10.41
N GLU A 1205 -32.09 -3.39 11.67
CA GLU A 1205 -31.51 -4.64 12.21
C GLU A 1205 -32.52 -5.80 12.18
N ASP A 1206 -33.82 -5.49 12.16
CA ASP A 1206 -34.94 -6.42 12.03
C ASP A 1206 -35.26 -6.84 10.58
N PHE A 1207 -34.46 -6.39 9.59
CA PHE A 1207 -34.60 -6.79 8.19
C PHE A 1207 -33.45 -7.68 7.73
N ASP A 1208 -33.74 -8.95 7.48
CA ASP A 1208 -32.77 -9.92 6.96
C ASP A 1208 -32.48 -9.66 5.47
N PHE A 1209 -31.40 -8.90 5.20
CA PHE A 1209 -30.93 -8.59 3.85
C PHE A 1209 -30.42 -9.83 3.09
N GLU A 1210 -29.84 -10.82 3.77
CA GLU A 1210 -29.21 -12.00 3.13
C GLU A 1210 -30.27 -13.01 2.62
N LYS A 1211 -31.51 -12.91 3.11
CA LYS A 1211 -32.65 -13.74 2.70
C LYS A 1211 -33.08 -13.59 1.24
N TYR A 1212 -32.97 -12.39 0.68
CA TYR A 1212 -33.56 -12.04 -0.61
C TYR A 1212 -32.51 -12.15 -1.72
N LYS A 1213 -32.68 -13.09 -2.65
CA LYS A 1213 -31.65 -13.43 -3.63
C LYS A 1213 -31.74 -12.59 -4.90
N THR A 1214 -32.86 -11.93 -5.13
CA THR A 1214 -33.14 -11.10 -6.31
C THR A 1214 -33.74 -9.74 -5.93
N GLN A 1215 -33.58 -8.75 -6.81
CA GLN A 1215 -34.10 -7.39 -6.61
C GLN A 1215 -35.62 -7.37 -6.37
N GLY A 1216 -36.39 -8.17 -7.11
CA GLY A 1216 -37.84 -8.27 -6.97
C GLY A 1216 -38.25 -8.87 -5.62
N GLU A 1217 -37.59 -9.95 -5.19
CA GLU A 1217 -37.78 -10.52 -3.85
C GLU A 1217 -37.45 -9.48 -2.77
N PHE A 1218 -36.35 -8.74 -2.95
CA PHE A 1218 -35.87 -7.73 -2.01
C PHE A 1218 -36.85 -6.55 -1.88
N VAL A 1219 -37.28 -5.93 -2.98
CA VAL A 1219 -38.26 -4.83 -2.97
C VAL A 1219 -39.59 -5.30 -2.37
N ARG A 1220 -40.07 -6.50 -2.74
CA ARG A 1220 -41.29 -7.10 -2.19
C ARG A 1220 -41.15 -7.44 -0.70
N GLY A 1221 -39.95 -7.79 -0.24
CA GLY A 1221 -39.60 -7.99 1.16
C GLY A 1221 -39.61 -6.68 1.95
N LEU A 1222 -38.92 -5.65 1.45
CA LEU A 1222 -38.83 -4.32 2.06
C LEU A 1222 -40.22 -3.68 2.20
N PHE A 1223 -41.05 -3.76 1.17
CA PHE A 1223 -42.42 -3.26 1.23
C PHE A 1223 -43.27 -3.99 2.28
N LYS A 1224 -43.12 -5.32 2.43
CA LYS A 1224 -43.75 -6.08 3.52
C LYS A 1224 -43.20 -5.71 4.92
N HIS A 1225 -41.95 -5.25 5.01
CA HIS A 1225 -41.34 -4.77 6.25
C HIS A 1225 -41.88 -3.39 6.65
N LEU A 1226 -41.91 -2.45 5.70
CA LEU A 1226 -42.46 -1.11 5.88
C LEU A 1226 -43.96 -1.12 6.27
N LEU A 1227 -44.73 -2.12 5.80
CA LEU A 1227 -46.11 -2.32 6.26
C LEU A 1227 -46.22 -2.65 7.76
N LYS A 1228 -45.17 -3.21 8.38
CA LYS A 1228 -45.12 -3.51 9.83
C LYS A 1228 -44.64 -2.34 10.68
N LYS A 1229 -43.68 -1.54 10.20
CA LYS A 1229 -43.10 -0.42 10.97
C LYS A 1229 -44.22 0.55 11.43
N PRO A 1230 -44.27 0.96 12.72
CA PRO A 1230 -45.32 1.86 13.21
C PRO A 1230 -45.19 3.27 12.61
N GLN A 1231 -43.96 3.70 12.32
CA GLN A 1231 -43.61 5.01 11.75
C GLN A 1231 -44.14 5.23 10.31
N VAL A 1232 -44.58 4.20 9.60
CA VAL A 1232 -45.14 4.34 8.25
C VAL A 1232 -46.64 4.63 8.34
N ASN A 1233 -47.07 5.81 7.87
CA ASN A 1233 -48.44 6.28 8.02
C ASN A 1233 -49.47 5.49 7.17
N ASN A 1234 -50.76 5.61 7.53
CA ASN A 1234 -51.84 4.83 6.92
C ASN A 1234 -52.12 5.15 5.44
N LYS A 1235 -51.79 6.35 4.94
CA LYS A 1235 -51.88 6.66 3.50
C LYS A 1235 -50.84 5.82 2.74
N ILE A 1236 -49.60 5.86 3.21
CA ILE A 1236 -48.49 5.14 2.58
C ILE A 1236 -48.65 3.62 2.72
N LYS A 1237 -49.17 3.10 3.84
CA LYS A 1237 -49.51 1.67 3.96
C LYS A 1237 -50.53 1.20 2.91
N ARG A 1238 -51.57 1.99 2.62
CA ARG A 1238 -52.53 1.71 1.54
C ARG A 1238 -51.87 1.77 0.16
N ASN A 1239 -50.97 2.74 -0.07
CA ASN A 1239 -50.24 2.85 -1.32
C ASN A 1239 -49.27 1.67 -1.53
N ILE A 1240 -48.52 1.25 -0.51
CA ILE A 1240 -47.70 0.04 -0.55
C ILE A 1240 -48.56 -1.19 -0.85
N GLN A 1241 -49.72 -1.36 -0.20
CA GLN A 1241 -50.65 -2.46 -0.49
C GLN A 1241 -51.14 -2.48 -1.94
N MET A 1242 -51.29 -1.29 -2.57
CA MET A 1242 -51.69 -1.16 -3.97
C MET A 1242 -50.56 -1.47 -4.96
N ILE A 1243 -49.30 -1.17 -4.60
CA ILE A 1243 -48.12 -1.40 -5.44
C ILE A 1243 -47.49 -2.78 -5.25
N LEU A 1244 -47.60 -3.40 -4.06
CA LEU A 1244 -47.01 -4.70 -3.74
C LEU A 1244 -47.37 -5.86 -4.70
N PRO A 1245 -48.56 -5.91 -5.33
CA PRO A 1245 -48.88 -6.90 -6.38
C PRO A 1245 -48.18 -6.65 -7.72
N ARG A 1246 -47.64 -5.45 -7.95
CA ARG A 1246 -46.99 -5.01 -9.20
C ARG A 1246 -45.47 -5.14 -9.19
N VAL A 1247 -44.88 -5.55 -8.07
CA VAL A 1247 -43.44 -5.87 -7.96
C VAL A 1247 -43.19 -7.19 -8.70
N THR A 1248 -42.51 -7.12 -9.83
CA THR A 1248 -42.11 -8.28 -10.64
C THR A 1248 -41.05 -9.11 -9.92
N LEU A 1249 -41.07 -10.43 -10.13
CA LEU A 1249 -40.09 -11.40 -9.60
C LEU A 1249 -39.35 -12.13 -10.73
N THR A 1250 -39.49 -11.64 -11.97
CA THR A 1250 -39.04 -12.24 -13.21
C THR A 1250 -38.48 -11.16 -14.14
N GLY A 1251 -37.62 -11.53 -15.09
CA GLY A 1251 -36.91 -10.53 -15.90
C GLY A 1251 -36.00 -9.67 -15.03
N VAL A 1252 -36.20 -8.35 -15.06
CA VAL A 1252 -35.55 -7.39 -14.13
C VAL A 1252 -35.78 -7.74 -12.66
N GLY A 1253 -36.98 -8.20 -12.29
CA GLY A 1253 -37.28 -8.71 -10.94
C GLY A 1253 -36.43 -9.90 -10.49
N ALA A 1254 -35.82 -10.64 -11.42
CA ALA A 1254 -34.95 -11.79 -11.15
C ALA A 1254 -33.45 -11.46 -11.21
N ILE A 1255 -33.06 -10.19 -11.41
CA ILE A 1255 -31.65 -9.76 -11.28
C ILE A 1255 -31.19 -10.09 -9.86
N ARG A 1256 -30.06 -10.80 -9.74
CA ARG A 1256 -29.54 -11.23 -8.42
C ARG A 1256 -29.06 -10.03 -7.60
N MET A 1257 -29.35 -10.06 -6.30
CA MET A 1257 -28.70 -9.17 -5.34
C MET A 1257 -27.17 -9.47 -5.30
N PRO A 1258 -26.31 -8.47 -5.00
CA PRO A 1258 -24.89 -8.72 -4.77
C PRO A 1258 -24.71 -9.78 -3.68
N ASN A 1259 -23.96 -10.86 -3.97
CA ASN A 1259 -23.86 -11.95 -3.01
C ASN A 1259 -22.80 -11.68 -1.92
N PHE A 1260 -23.27 -11.16 -0.79
CA PHE A 1260 -22.44 -10.88 0.38
C PHE A 1260 -21.79 -12.12 1.01
N SER A 1261 -22.28 -13.34 0.74
CA SER A 1261 -21.66 -14.57 1.24
C SER A 1261 -20.23 -14.80 0.72
N GLY A 1262 -19.84 -14.15 -0.39
CA GLY A 1262 -18.49 -14.21 -0.93
C GLY A 1262 -17.47 -13.34 -0.19
N PHE A 1263 -17.92 -12.37 0.61
CA PHE A 1263 -17.08 -11.43 1.37
C PHE A 1263 -16.90 -11.82 2.85
N LYS A 1264 -17.38 -13.01 3.26
CA LYS A 1264 -17.16 -13.62 4.58
C LYS A 1264 -16.03 -14.66 4.54
N LYS A 1265 -14.93 -14.32 3.85
CA LYS A 1265 -13.73 -15.13 3.67
C LYS A 1265 -12.49 -14.24 3.78
#